data_AF-A0A9J7KGR4-F1
#
_entry.id   AF-A0A9J7KGR4-F1
#
_cell.length_a   1.000
_cell.length_b   1.000
_cell.length_c   1.000
_cell.angle_alpha   90.00
_cell.angle_beta   90.00
_cell.angle_gamma   90.00
#
_symmetry.space_group_name_H-M   'P 1'
#
loop_
_entity.id
_entity.type
_entity.pdbx_description
1 polymer ?
#
loop_
_entity_poly.entity_id
_entity_poly.type
_entity_poly.pdbx_seq_one_letter_code
_entity_poly.pdbx_strand_id
1 'polypeptide(L)'
;MFRSVLVLLAALVHLCTGESVTFPSGEVLNSVDDVPDAYVSAINTSSLLFDSEGLDSVSLSVYVPVSRWKSPDQRYFRANPTFIACLQNTSTALSGEEKPIEIAEGYRIASDSPSSDALTTGEAAVVRFTNATAGMTVNDIVRVAIQQCVPVFEDVQRNIGITVTDDTVLIQMRPDDGSDLGFESDWWTYLDSAYDLATTPTCEEDTALSANGDKYPSTATSAEAEVGAIDSAITRDSEDFRQLVQYPASHILFADEESSSSWCGAEGASCNPCASHPVGFTPSQRCADRVMSKRLYTALLRVDKHVRAQLNARLRITEAWDEPHSGAADGDQAENSLHNEGRAAKLELSGSSDLTSLAKYCICADIDYVEHKGTYLFVAVQKQEGYLSNYIEFDNEALVPVLPPSSNTDTYDVSDVYTRAYLFDSDGKEDKYLCDDATIGDFKDPDERYFRLDPTLVKCYQAISTRDNKYNNGAARRKIVVNVGYRSTPAQSNEYGINDPRYNTFNRGYAMQLSYEDGVDTETYNPARLATIAASQCGKLFKTAGVSIGLGLYTDSIFVDMRNEQELWVETSDALPADTSEDEWFDKTDEYVFASEEDRIIEPDDPVSACLDFIAPEKQSSDFEHPSSAKRRKKRTANDVCTPSSSTTHCSQTAAHRDNEVSHVMSMVVRKYLEGDLEDRLRAALRGCTGACGTCMEGSIWDEKVRNCNNFMHWVPFNLGNNETDVTNIHPRNNLELKAYACHPGHCIIEAPLFSLLVQSVDERYRPDPAQSAEQELYSSEQNPLPIMDLLYKLYAMHARGQVNVWVATEEEINSLESSLQVAMVYNKDVTGVTIYVTNPDVVADVETAARKFVEDWATSACTEHTRDTIAPLTVEAAPAAKRRRSPEYDLRDQLLEREQKWEERWMQSKLRSGGGM
;
A
#
# COMPACT_ATOMS: atom_id res chain seq x y z
N MET A 1 -22.37 -46.15 -6.12
CA MET A 1 -20.94 -45.82 -6.27
C MET A 1 -20.51 -44.55 -5.51
N PHE A 2 -21.38 -43.55 -5.28
CA PHE A 2 -20.99 -42.31 -4.57
C PHE A 2 -21.00 -42.36 -3.03
N ARG A 3 -21.57 -43.40 -2.40
CA ARG A 3 -21.59 -43.53 -0.92
C ARG A 3 -20.34 -44.19 -0.32
N SER A 4 -19.52 -44.87 -1.12
CA SER A 4 -18.31 -45.55 -0.63
C SER A 4 -17.05 -44.68 -0.70
N VAL A 5 -17.09 -43.56 -1.45
CA VAL A 5 -16.01 -42.58 -1.53
C VAL A 5 -16.11 -41.54 -0.40
N LEU A 6 -17.34 -41.17 0.01
CA LEU A 6 -17.54 -40.26 1.15
C LEU A 6 -17.16 -40.88 2.50
N VAL A 7 -17.35 -42.19 2.68
CA VAL A 7 -16.95 -42.89 3.92
C VAL A 7 -15.43 -43.11 3.96
N LEU A 8 -14.74 -43.17 2.81
CA LEU A 8 -13.28 -43.22 2.77
C LEU A 8 -12.64 -41.84 3.01
N LEU A 9 -13.23 -40.74 2.50
CA LEU A 9 -12.75 -39.39 2.82
C LEU A 9 -13.05 -38.98 4.27
N ALA A 10 -14.20 -39.37 4.84
CA ALA A 10 -14.49 -39.14 6.26
C ALA A 10 -13.64 -40.00 7.19
N ALA A 11 -13.13 -41.16 6.74
CA ALA A 11 -12.21 -42.00 7.51
C ALA A 11 -10.73 -41.60 7.34
N LEU A 12 -10.37 -40.84 6.30
CA LEU A 12 -9.02 -40.29 6.10
C LEU A 12 -8.84 -38.89 6.73
N VAL A 13 -9.93 -38.21 7.10
CA VAL A 13 -9.90 -36.91 7.82
C VAL A 13 -10.08 -37.11 9.34
N HIS A 14 -9.97 -38.34 9.84
CA HIS A 14 -10.03 -38.67 11.27
C HIS A 14 -8.75 -39.34 11.80
N LEU A 15 -7.63 -39.18 11.10
CA LEU A 15 -6.32 -39.64 11.55
C LEU A 15 -5.35 -38.46 11.50
N CYS A 16 -4.81 -38.11 12.68
CA CYS A 16 -3.90 -37.00 13.02
C CYS A 16 -4.59 -35.66 13.33
N THR A 17 -5.14 -35.56 14.54
CA THR A 17 -5.68 -34.34 15.18
C THR A 17 -4.64 -33.58 16.03
N GLY A 18 -3.35 -33.84 15.84
CA GLY A 18 -2.29 -33.19 16.61
C GLY A 18 -2.02 -31.75 16.19
N GLU A 19 -1.55 -30.95 17.15
CA GLU A 19 -1.07 -29.58 16.94
C GLU A 19 0.18 -29.58 16.02
N SER A 20 0.18 -28.73 14.99
CA SER A 20 1.34 -28.51 14.13
C SER A 20 2.34 -27.57 14.80
N VAL A 21 3.55 -28.06 15.07
CA VAL A 21 4.59 -27.35 15.81
C VAL A 21 5.78 -27.10 14.89
N THR A 22 6.20 -25.84 14.78
CA THR A 22 7.40 -25.46 14.02
C THR A 22 8.62 -25.44 14.93
N PHE A 23 9.67 -26.14 14.53
CA PHE A 23 10.94 -26.19 15.26
C PHE A 23 11.96 -25.17 14.71
N PRO A 24 13.02 -24.82 15.46
CA PRO A 24 14.06 -23.87 15.02
C PRO A 24 14.77 -24.18 13.70
N SER A 25 14.70 -25.42 13.21
CA SER A 25 15.17 -25.81 11.87
C SER A 25 14.26 -25.35 10.72
N GLY A 26 13.04 -24.91 11.01
CA GLY A 26 11.96 -24.66 10.05
C GLY A 26 11.09 -25.90 9.77
N GLU A 27 11.42 -27.06 10.35
CA GLU A 27 10.63 -28.28 10.20
C GLU A 27 9.33 -28.20 11.02
N VAL A 28 8.23 -28.62 10.40
CA VAL A 28 6.90 -28.66 11.04
C VAL A 28 6.56 -30.10 11.36
N LEU A 29 6.39 -30.40 12.65
CA LEU A 29 6.00 -31.72 13.13
C LEU A 29 4.61 -31.66 13.77
N ASN A 30 3.80 -32.68 13.55
CA ASN A 30 2.49 -32.79 14.19
C ASN A 30 2.64 -33.57 15.50
N SER A 31 2.05 -33.05 16.58
CA SER A 31 2.04 -33.74 17.86
C SER A 31 1.14 -34.98 17.83
N VAL A 32 1.29 -35.83 18.85
CA VAL A 32 0.50 -37.04 19.05
C VAL A 32 -0.40 -36.83 20.27
N ASP A 33 -1.72 -36.84 20.05
CA ASP A 33 -2.71 -36.59 21.12
C ASP A 33 -2.82 -37.76 22.10
N ASP A 34 -2.79 -39.01 21.60
CA ASP A 34 -2.91 -40.21 22.43
C ASP A 34 -1.53 -40.64 22.94
N VAL A 35 -1.12 -40.05 24.07
CA VAL A 35 0.17 -40.29 24.71
C VAL A 35 0.18 -41.66 25.39
N PRO A 36 1.00 -42.63 24.94
CA PRO A 36 1.08 -43.92 25.61
C PRO A 36 1.70 -43.78 27.01
N ASP A 37 1.26 -44.60 27.98
CA ASP A 37 1.69 -44.54 29.39
C ASP A 37 3.22 -44.45 29.59
N ALA A 38 4.00 -45.14 28.74
CA ALA A 38 5.46 -45.14 28.79
C ALA A 38 6.12 -43.77 28.48
N TYR A 39 5.35 -42.84 27.88
CA TYR A 39 5.78 -41.50 27.49
C TYR A 39 5.04 -40.40 28.29
N VAL A 40 4.22 -40.77 29.27
CA VAL A 40 3.60 -39.82 30.20
C VAL A 40 4.67 -39.32 31.16
N SER A 41 4.88 -38.01 31.21
CA SER A 41 5.75 -37.38 32.20
C SER A 41 4.99 -37.20 33.51
N ALA A 42 5.61 -37.57 34.64
CA ALA A 42 5.07 -37.30 35.99
C ALA A 42 5.13 -35.82 36.37
N ILE A 43 5.87 -35.02 35.59
CA ILE A 43 6.05 -33.57 35.77
C ILE A 43 5.29 -32.86 34.65
N ASN A 44 4.64 -31.73 34.99
CA ASN A 44 4.03 -30.84 34.00
C ASN A 44 5.15 -30.18 33.17
N THR A 45 5.20 -30.50 31.89
CA THR A 45 6.42 -30.34 31.08
C THR A 45 6.22 -29.60 29.79
N SER A 46 5.08 -28.93 29.55
CA SER A 46 4.80 -28.09 28.34
C SER A 46 5.20 -28.63 26.95
N SER A 47 5.69 -29.86 26.87
CA SER A 47 6.35 -30.47 25.74
C SER A 47 5.37 -31.41 25.09
N LEU A 48 5.47 -31.48 23.78
CA LEU A 48 4.56 -32.27 22.98
C LEU A 48 5.23 -33.58 22.59
N LEU A 49 4.42 -34.62 22.42
CA LEU A 49 4.88 -35.93 21.97
C LEU A 49 4.85 -35.99 20.44
N PHE A 50 5.90 -36.52 19.83
CA PHE A 50 6.04 -36.65 18.38
C PHE A 50 6.37 -38.10 17.99
N ASP A 51 5.90 -38.53 16.83
CA ASP A 51 6.28 -39.81 16.22
C ASP A 51 7.56 -39.65 15.40
N SER A 52 8.58 -40.47 15.65
CA SER A 52 9.87 -40.43 14.95
C SER A 52 9.96 -41.32 13.71
N GLU A 53 8.88 -42.04 13.34
CA GLU A 53 8.88 -42.92 12.17
C GLU A 53 9.28 -42.16 10.89
N GLY A 54 10.46 -42.47 10.34
CA GLY A 54 11.02 -41.81 9.15
C GLY A 54 11.66 -40.44 9.40
N LEU A 55 11.71 -39.97 10.65
CA LEU A 55 12.22 -38.65 11.02
C LEU A 55 13.64 -38.66 11.60
N ASP A 56 14.31 -39.81 11.67
CA ASP A 56 15.64 -39.92 12.32
C ASP A 56 16.71 -38.95 11.79
N SER A 57 16.65 -38.64 10.48
CA SER A 57 17.55 -37.67 9.84
C SER A 57 17.02 -36.24 9.85
N VAL A 58 15.77 -36.02 10.31
CA VAL A 58 15.17 -34.69 10.43
C VAL A 58 15.80 -34.00 11.62
N SER A 59 16.09 -32.71 11.44
CA SER A 59 16.68 -31.87 12.46
C SER A 59 15.61 -31.04 13.14
N LEU A 60 15.54 -31.08 14.47
CA LEU A 60 14.76 -30.14 15.28
C LEU A 60 15.44 -28.76 15.32
N SER A 61 16.74 -28.72 15.08
CA SER A 61 17.56 -27.51 15.08
C SER A 61 18.82 -27.77 14.26
N VAL A 62 19.57 -26.73 13.90
CA VAL A 62 20.84 -26.87 13.13
C VAL A 62 21.77 -27.93 13.71
N TYR A 63 21.78 -28.10 15.03
CA TYR A 63 22.69 -29.01 15.76
C TYR A 63 21.99 -30.21 16.41
N VAL A 64 20.66 -30.34 16.28
CA VAL A 64 19.86 -31.31 17.03
C VAL A 64 19.04 -32.19 16.09
N PRO A 65 19.60 -33.30 15.55
CA PRO A 65 18.82 -34.28 14.82
C PRO A 65 17.95 -35.12 15.76
N VAL A 66 16.77 -35.52 15.28
CA VAL A 66 15.81 -36.37 16.02
C VAL A 66 16.48 -37.64 16.53
N SER A 67 17.33 -38.27 15.72
CA SER A 67 18.08 -39.48 16.10
C SER A 67 19.01 -39.29 17.31
N ARG A 68 19.51 -38.07 17.56
CA ARG A 68 20.31 -37.77 18.77
C ARG A 68 19.46 -37.27 19.93
N TRP A 69 18.30 -36.72 19.63
CA TRP A 69 17.36 -36.23 20.63
C TRP A 69 16.58 -37.35 21.30
N LYS A 70 16.01 -38.29 20.54
CA LYS A 70 15.10 -39.32 21.06
C LYS A 70 15.81 -40.45 21.81
N SER A 71 15.02 -41.20 22.57
CA SER A 71 15.47 -42.45 23.18
C SER A 71 15.83 -43.49 22.10
N PRO A 72 16.94 -44.22 22.24
CA PRO A 72 17.33 -45.28 21.31
C PRO A 72 16.20 -46.31 21.14
N ASP A 73 15.96 -46.77 19.91
CA ASP A 73 14.95 -47.77 19.57
C ASP A 73 13.48 -47.45 19.91
N GLN A 74 13.19 -46.25 20.43
CA GLN A 74 11.82 -45.79 20.70
C GLN A 74 11.20 -45.08 19.51
N ARG A 75 9.90 -45.29 19.34
CA ARG A 75 9.11 -44.68 18.27
C ARG A 75 8.75 -43.23 18.58
N TYR A 76 8.41 -42.90 19.82
CA TYR A 76 7.98 -41.55 20.18
C TYR A 76 9.07 -40.80 20.95
N PHE A 77 9.02 -39.47 20.90
CA PHE A 77 9.85 -38.60 21.72
C PHE A 77 9.11 -37.34 22.14
N ARG A 78 9.50 -36.76 23.27
CA ARG A 78 9.02 -35.42 23.67
C ARG A 78 10.02 -34.34 23.31
N ALA A 79 9.53 -33.19 22.89
CA ALA A 79 10.35 -32.01 22.66
C ALA A 79 9.54 -30.74 22.92
N ASN A 80 10.24 -29.69 23.37
CA ASN A 80 9.70 -28.35 23.44
C ASN A 80 10.49 -27.43 22.49
N PRO A 81 9.86 -26.75 21.51
CA PRO A 81 10.57 -25.93 20.52
C PRO A 81 11.37 -24.79 21.18
N THR A 82 10.87 -24.21 22.27
CA THR A 82 11.57 -23.17 23.06
C THR A 82 12.85 -23.71 23.70
N PHE A 83 12.79 -24.92 24.26
CA PHE A 83 13.98 -25.59 24.80
C PHE A 83 15.02 -25.90 23.71
N ILE A 84 14.55 -26.41 22.57
CA ILE A 84 15.43 -26.67 21.41
C ILE A 84 16.07 -25.38 20.89
N ALA A 85 15.35 -24.26 20.89
CA ALA A 85 15.89 -22.95 20.52
C ALA A 85 17.02 -22.51 21.46
N CYS A 86 16.84 -22.67 22.78
CA CYS A 86 17.90 -22.44 23.76
C CYS A 86 19.16 -23.28 23.47
N LEU A 87 19.01 -24.58 23.19
CA LEU A 87 20.14 -25.45 22.85
C LEU A 87 20.82 -25.05 21.54
N GLN A 88 20.04 -24.62 20.54
CA GLN A 88 20.57 -24.10 19.28
C GLN A 88 21.38 -22.83 19.51
N ASN A 89 20.87 -21.87 20.27
CA ASN A 89 21.55 -20.61 20.57
C ASN A 89 22.86 -20.88 21.33
N THR A 90 22.82 -21.76 22.32
CA THR A 90 23.99 -22.17 23.09
C THR A 90 25.05 -22.82 22.19
N SER A 91 24.64 -23.76 21.33
CA SER A 91 25.54 -24.45 20.41
C SER A 91 26.14 -23.50 19.37
N THR A 92 25.35 -22.55 18.87
CA THR A 92 25.78 -21.55 17.88
C THR A 92 26.82 -20.60 18.47
N ALA A 93 26.56 -20.05 19.66
CA ALA A 93 27.47 -19.14 20.35
C ALA A 93 28.81 -19.82 20.68
N LEU A 94 28.79 -21.04 21.23
CA LEU A 94 30.01 -21.80 21.52
C LEU A 94 30.77 -22.21 20.26
N SER A 95 30.07 -22.54 19.17
CA SER A 95 30.71 -22.83 17.88
C SER A 95 31.41 -21.58 17.31
N GLY A 96 30.84 -20.40 17.49
CA GLY A 96 31.46 -19.12 17.14
C GLY A 96 32.72 -18.81 17.95
N GLU A 97 32.85 -19.38 19.16
CA GLU A 97 34.05 -19.33 19.99
C GLU A 97 35.04 -20.48 19.73
N GLU A 98 34.83 -21.28 18.67
CA GLU A 98 35.62 -22.48 18.35
C GLU A 98 35.55 -23.59 19.43
N LYS A 99 34.47 -23.63 20.22
CA LYS A 99 34.22 -24.60 21.29
C LYS A 99 32.96 -25.46 21.03
N PRO A 100 32.89 -26.22 19.92
CA PRO A 100 31.66 -26.91 19.54
C PRO A 100 31.23 -27.95 20.59
N ILE A 101 29.93 -27.98 20.87
CA ILE A 101 29.30 -28.95 21.77
C ILE A 101 28.46 -29.97 20.99
N GLU A 102 28.22 -31.11 21.63
CA GLU A 102 27.25 -32.10 21.20
C GLU A 102 26.24 -32.40 22.31
N ILE A 103 25.05 -32.83 21.92
CA ILE A 103 24.07 -33.43 22.85
C ILE A 103 24.50 -34.88 23.09
N ALA A 104 24.97 -35.15 24.30
CA ALA A 104 25.30 -36.49 24.75
C ALA A 104 24.04 -37.31 25.03
N GLU A 105 23.03 -36.69 25.67
CA GLU A 105 21.72 -37.28 25.90
C GLU A 105 20.62 -36.21 25.74
N GLY A 106 19.61 -36.51 24.91
CA GLY A 106 18.37 -35.71 24.81
C GLY A 106 17.23 -36.39 25.58
N TYR A 107 16.01 -36.32 25.03
CA TYR A 107 14.87 -37.06 25.55
C TYR A 107 15.15 -38.56 25.75
N ARG A 108 14.77 -39.08 26.92
CA ARG A 108 14.87 -40.50 27.27
C ARG A 108 13.60 -40.99 27.95
N ILE A 109 13.18 -42.21 27.66
CA ILE A 109 12.11 -42.83 28.47
C ILE A 109 12.69 -43.43 29.75
N ALA A 110 11.88 -43.57 30.79
CA ALA A 110 12.33 -44.06 32.09
C ALA A 110 12.98 -45.45 32.04
N SER A 111 12.54 -46.34 31.13
CA SER A 111 13.12 -47.68 30.98
C SER A 111 14.54 -47.68 30.44
N ASP A 112 14.98 -46.59 29.80
CA ASP A 112 16.32 -46.48 29.22
C ASP A 112 17.36 -46.02 30.26
N SER A 113 16.95 -45.92 31.53
CA SER A 113 17.81 -45.55 32.66
C SER A 113 18.59 -44.24 32.40
N PRO A 114 17.87 -43.12 32.16
CA PRO A 114 18.50 -41.85 31.85
C PRO A 114 19.46 -41.39 32.96
N SER A 115 20.49 -40.64 32.58
CA SER A 115 21.42 -40.04 33.56
C SER A 115 20.75 -39.04 34.51
N SER A 116 19.58 -38.51 34.15
CA SER A 116 18.71 -37.70 34.99
C SER A 116 17.24 -37.94 34.66
N ASP A 117 16.39 -37.98 35.68
CA ASP A 117 14.93 -38.05 35.51
C ASP A 117 14.38 -36.86 34.72
N ALA A 118 15.08 -35.72 34.71
CA ALA A 118 14.72 -34.55 33.90
C ALA A 118 14.67 -34.86 32.40
N LEU A 119 15.44 -35.83 31.91
CA LEU A 119 15.46 -36.20 30.48
C LEU A 119 14.16 -36.85 30.01
N THR A 120 13.29 -37.30 30.92
CA THR A 120 11.97 -37.86 30.55
C THR A 120 10.93 -36.80 30.22
N THR A 121 11.29 -35.53 30.35
CA THR A 121 10.37 -34.39 30.14
C THR A 121 10.34 -33.91 28.70
N GLY A 122 11.43 -34.09 27.94
CA GLY A 122 11.61 -33.44 26.63
C GLY A 122 12.03 -31.97 26.73
N GLU A 123 12.37 -31.50 27.92
CA GLU A 123 12.80 -30.13 28.25
C GLU A 123 14.16 -30.12 28.98
N ALA A 124 14.94 -31.19 28.82
CA ALA A 124 16.29 -31.29 29.37
C ALA A 124 17.22 -31.98 28.38
N ALA A 125 18.51 -31.65 28.46
CA ALA A 125 19.56 -32.28 27.68
C ALA A 125 20.90 -32.26 28.41
N VAL A 126 21.68 -33.33 28.25
CA VAL A 126 23.07 -33.41 28.67
C VAL A 126 23.95 -33.01 27.49
N VAL A 127 24.75 -31.97 27.68
CA VAL A 127 25.66 -31.42 26.67
C VAL A 127 27.12 -31.54 27.11
N ARG A 128 28.02 -31.69 26.14
CA ARG A 128 29.48 -31.72 26.35
C ARG A 128 30.22 -31.24 25.11
N PHE A 129 31.51 -30.95 25.23
CA PHE A 129 32.32 -30.64 24.05
C PHE A 129 32.50 -31.84 23.13
N THR A 130 32.40 -31.62 21.82
CA THR A 130 32.63 -32.68 20.82
C THR A 130 34.09 -33.15 20.82
N ASN A 131 35.04 -32.24 21.04
CA ASN A 131 36.47 -32.53 21.14
C ASN A 131 37.12 -31.60 22.18
N ALA A 132 37.00 -31.94 23.47
CA ALA A 132 37.58 -31.12 24.54
C ALA A 132 39.11 -30.97 24.38
N THR A 133 39.59 -29.73 24.26
CA THR A 133 41.02 -29.40 24.27
C THR A 133 41.40 -28.63 25.53
N ALA A 134 42.71 -28.50 25.81
CA ALA A 134 43.19 -27.68 26.92
C ALA A 134 42.65 -26.23 26.81
N GLY A 135 41.94 -25.77 27.84
CA GLY A 135 41.31 -24.44 27.88
C GLY A 135 39.80 -24.42 27.64
N MET A 136 39.19 -25.56 27.27
CA MET A 136 37.73 -25.73 27.27
C MET A 136 37.28 -26.31 28.61
N THR A 137 36.33 -25.66 29.28
CA THR A 137 35.80 -26.11 30.58
C THR A 137 34.29 -26.21 30.53
N VAL A 138 33.69 -27.10 31.32
CA VAL A 138 32.21 -27.19 31.44
C VAL A 138 31.60 -25.84 31.85
N ASN A 139 32.34 -24.98 32.56
CA ASN A 139 31.92 -23.62 32.89
C ASN A 139 31.74 -22.71 31.66
N ASP A 140 32.43 -22.96 30.56
CA ASP A 140 32.17 -22.25 29.30
C ASP A 140 30.76 -22.58 28.78
N ILE A 141 30.34 -23.84 28.90
CA ILE A 141 29.00 -24.28 28.52
C ILE A 141 27.97 -23.64 29.45
N VAL A 142 28.21 -23.66 30.77
CA VAL A 142 27.33 -23.02 31.77
C VAL A 142 27.16 -21.53 31.48
N ARG A 143 28.26 -20.79 31.26
CA ARG A 143 28.22 -19.35 30.93
C ARG A 143 27.32 -19.09 29.72
N VAL A 144 27.57 -19.80 28.61
CA VAL A 144 26.80 -19.55 27.39
C VAL A 144 25.36 -20.02 27.53
N ALA A 145 25.10 -21.14 28.21
CA ALA A 145 23.74 -21.62 28.46
C ALA A 145 22.93 -20.59 29.28
N ILE A 146 23.51 -20.01 30.34
CA ILE A 146 22.85 -18.95 31.11
C ILE A 146 22.56 -17.74 30.21
N GLN A 147 23.55 -17.29 29.43
CA GLN A 147 23.42 -16.12 28.57
C GLN A 147 22.37 -16.28 27.46
N GLN A 148 22.21 -17.48 26.93
CA GLN A 148 21.34 -17.74 25.78
C GLN A 148 19.96 -18.29 26.17
N CYS A 149 19.85 -19.05 27.25
CA CYS A 149 18.63 -19.75 27.61
C CYS A 149 17.78 -19.00 28.64
N VAL A 150 18.37 -18.23 29.56
CA VAL A 150 17.59 -17.49 30.55
C VAL A 150 16.64 -16.48 29.90
N PRO A 151 17.07 -15.64 28.93
CA PRO A 151 16.15 -14.73 28.24
C PRO A 151 14.99 -15.47 27.56
N VAL A 152 15.28 -16.61 26.93
CA VAL A 152 14.29 -17.45 26.24
C VAL A 152 13.30 -18.10 27.22
N PHE A 153 13.77 -18.53 28.40
CA PHE A 153 12.93 -19.18 29.41
C PHE A 153 12.12 -18.17 30.22
N GLU A 154 12.65 -16.98 30.47
CA GLU A 154 11.91 -15.89 31.12
C GLU A 154 10.64 -15.54 30.31
N ASP A 155 10.77 -15.46 28.98
CA ASP A 155 9.68 -15.19 28.04
C ASP A 155 8.52 -16.21 28.14
N VAL A 156 8.84 -17.46 28.44
CA VAL A 156 7.85 -18.53 28.67
C VAL A 156 7.62 -18.84 30.15
N GLN A 157 8.15 -18.00 31.06
CA GLN A 157 7.96 -18.08 32.50
C GLN A 157 8.43 -19.41 33.08
N ARG A 158 9.64 -19.79 32.71
CA ARG A 158 10.29 -21.01 33.18
C ARG A 158 11.63 -20.67 33.81
N ASN A 159 12.00 -21.50 34.76
CA ASN A 159 13.32 -21.44 35.37
C ASN A 159 14.32 -22.22 34.52
N ILE A 160 15.58 -21.81 34.54
CA ILE A 160 16.66 -22.67 34.08
C ILE A 160 17.11 -23.57 35.24
N GLY A 161 17.42 -24.82 34.93
CA GLY A 161 18.12 -25.76 35.80
C GLY A 161 19.44 -26.13 35.15
N ILE A 162 20.53 -26.06 35.92
CA ILE A 162 21.86 -26.46 35.46
C ILE A 162 22.45 -27.42 36.48
N THR A 163 22.94 -28.58 36.02
CA THR A 163 23.71 -29.50 36.85
C THR A 163 25.02 -29.83 36.14
N VAL A 164 26.13 -29.63 36.83
CA VAL A 164 27.47 -29.79 36.27
C VAL A 164 28.11 -31.07 36.81
N THR A 165 28.72 -31.85 35.93
CA THR A 165 29.62 -32.96 36.27
C THR A 165 31.03 -32.66 35.78
N ASP A 166 31.97 -33.60 35.91
CA ASP A 166 33.36 -33.39 35.50
C ASP A 166 33.51 -33.12 33.98
N ASP A 167 32.62 -33.67 33.14
CA ASP A 167 32.72 -33.60 31.68
C ASP A 167 31.41 -33.21 30.95
N THR A 168 30.28 -33.13 31.67
CA THR A 168 28.98 -32.80 31.07
C THR A 168 28.22 -31.73 31.85
N VAL A 169 27.30 -31.05 31.17
CA VAL A 169 26.35 -30.12 31.75
C VAL A 169 24.94 -30.57 31.39
N LEU A 170 24.10 -30.83 32.38
CA LEU A 170 22.66 -30.96 32.20
C LEU A 170 22.05 -29.57 32.18
N ILE A 171 21.38 -29.21 31.09
CA ILE A 171 20.55 -28.01 30.97
C ILE A 171 19.10 -28.46 30.99
N GLN A 172 18.27 -27.78 31.76
CA GLN A 172 16.85 -28.09 31.90
C GLN A 172 16.03 -26.80 31.92
N MET A 173 14.87 -26.81 31.26
CA MET A 173 13.80 -25.85 31.52
C MET A 173 12.89 -26.43 32.60
N ARG A 174 12.74 -25.70 33.71
CA ARG A 174 12.03 -26.16 34.92
C ARG A 174 10.67 -25.46 35.05
N PRO A 175 9.62 -26.20 35.44
CA PRO A 175 8.34 -25.61 35.81
C PRO A 175 8.45 -24.87 37.15
N ASP A 176 7.33 -24.32 37.62
CA ASP A 176 7.22 -23.83 38.98
C ASP A 176 7.20 -24.99 39.98
N ASP A 177 8.34 -25.24 40.60
CA ASP A 177 8.56 -26.27 41.63
C ASP A 177 8.85 -25.65 43.01
N GLY A 178 8.73 -24.32 43.13
CA GLY A 178 9.03 -23.57 44.34
C GLY A 178 10.50 -23.51 44.73
N SER A 179 11.41 -24.06 43.91
CA SER A 179 12.85 -24.05 44.17
C SER A 179 13.54 -22.83 43.54
N ASP A 180 14.61 -22.35 44.18
CA ASP A 180 15.40 -21.25 43.62
C ASP A 180 16.16 -21.68 42.35
N LEU A 181 16.78 -20.71 41.67
CA LEU A 181 17.60 -20.97 40.49
C LEU A 181 18.85 -21.85 40.77
N GLY A 182 19.26 -22.00 42.03
CA GLY A 182 20.41 -22.83 42.41
C GLY A 182 21.76 -22.34 41.85
N PHE A 183 21.86 -21.07 41.44
CA PHE A 183 23.07 -20.53 40.81
C PHE A 183 24.21 -20.35 41.82
N GLU A 184 25.40 -20.80 41.44
CA GLU A 184 26.63 -20.47 42.16
C GLU A 184 26.92 -18.96 42.07
N SER A 185 27.68 -18.42 43.03
CA SER A 185 27.95 -16.97 43.13
C SER A 185 28.47 -16.36 41.83
N ASP A 186 29.33 -17.09 41.13
CA ASP A 186 30.00 -16.60 39.92
C ASP A 186 29.07 -16.65 38.70
N TRP A 187 28.03 -17.49 38.72
CA TRP A 187 27.11 -17.66 37.60
C TRP A 187 26.19 -16.46 37.40
N TRP A 188 25.89 -15.71 38.47
CA TRP A 188 25.15 -14.46 38.39
C TRP A 188 25.84 -13.41 37.51
N THR A 189 27.18 -13.42 37.44
CA THR A 189 27.93 -12.51 36.55
C THR A 189 27.75 -12.86 35.07
N TYR A 190 27.46 -14.13 34.75
CA TYR A 190 27.15 -14.56 33.39
C TYR A 190 25.77 -14.05 32.97
N LEU A 191 24.81 -14.10 33.89
CA LEU A 191 23.47 -13.53 33.70
C LEU A 191 23.56 -12.02 33.47
N ASP A 192 24.28 -11.30 34.31
CA ASP A 192 24.50 -9.86 34.17
C ASP A 192 25.04 -9.50 32.78
N SER A 193 26.03 -10.27 32.30
CA SER A 193 26.60 -10.07 30.96
C SER A 193 25.61 -10.30 29.81
N ALA A 194 24.57 -11.14 30.02
CA ALA A 194 23.54 -11.39 29.01
C ALA A 194 22.63 -10.18 28.78
N TYR A 195 22.50 -9.34 29.80
CA TYR A 195 21.62 -8.16 29.81
C TYR A 195 22.40 -6.83 29.78
N ASP A 196 23.72 -6.86 29.58
CA ASP A 196 24.48 -5.64 29.28
C ASP A 196 24.39 -5.31 27.79
N LEU A 197 23.86 -4.13 27.45
CA LEU A 197 23.84 -3.66 26.08
C LEU A 197 25.27 -3.54 25.55
N ALA A 198 25.54 -4.07 24.35
CA ALA A 198 26.89 -4.07 23.77
C ALA A 198 27.46 -2.65 23.58
N THR A 199 26.59 -1.68 23.27
CA THR A 199 26.94 -0.28 23.06
C THR A 199 26.04 0.62 23.90
N THR A 200 26.59 1.73 24.39
CA THR A 200 25.78 2.80 24.98
C THR A 200 24.94 3.45 23.88
N PRO A 201 23.61 3.60 24.06
CA PRO A 201 22.77 4.30 23.08
C PRO A 201 23.24 5.74 22.88
N THR A 202 22.94 6.31 21.71
CA THR A 202 23.18 7.73 21.44
C THR A 202 22.11 8.58 22.13
N CYS A 203 22.50 9.70 22.72
CA CYS A 203 21.58 10.61 23.39
C CYS A 203 21.88 12.05 22.98
N GLU A 204 21.05 12.60 22.09
CA GLU A 204 21.15 13.96 21.58
C GLU A 204 20.15 14.93 22.24
N GLU A 205 19.35 14.43 23.18
CA GLU A 205 18.33 15.23 23.86
C GLU A 205 18.94 16.27 24.80
N ASP A 206 18.47 17.52 24.74
CA ASP A 206 18.95 18.60 25.61
C ASP A 206 17.88 19.11 26.59
N THR A 207 16.74 18.42 26.67
CA THR A 207 15.70 18.69 27.69
C THR A 207 16.27 18.59 29.10
N ALA A 208 16.13 19.68 29.87
CA ALA A 208 16.60 19.77 31.25
C ALA A 208 15.41 19.79 32.23
N LEU A 209 15.13 18.66 32.88
CA LEU A 209 14.21 18.57 34.02
C LEU A 209 15.03 18.70 35.31
N SER A 210 14.96 19.87 35.97
CA SER A 210 15.88 20.22 37.07
C SER A 210 15.19 20.68 38.35
N ALA A 211 13.91 21.04 38.26
CA ALA A 211 13.08 21.44 39.39
C ALA A 211 12.00 20.41 39.67
N ASN A 212 11.54 20.37 40.93
CA ASN A 212 10.39 19.56 41.31
C ASN A 212 9.13 20.00 40.53
N GLY A 213 8.48 19.05 39.86
CA GLY A 213 7.32 19.26 38.99
C GLY A 213 7.65 19.48 37.50
N ASP A 214 8.94 19.58 37.13
CA ASP A 214 9.34 19.57 35.72
C ASP A 214 8.99 18.21 35.11
N LYS A 215 8.42 18.23 33.89
CA LYS A 215 7.98 17.01 33.20
C LYS A 215 8.30 17.02 31.71
N TYR A 216 8.39 15.83 31.15
CA TYR A 216 8.48 15.55 29.72
C TYR A 216 7.36 14.57 29.32
N PRO A 217 6.61 14.84 28.23
CA PRO A 217 6.56 16.11 27.52
C PRO A 217 6.08 17.24 28.44
N SER A 218 6.53 18.47 28.20
CA SER A 218 6.18 19.62 29.07
C SER A 218 4.68 19.98 29.01
N THR A 219 3.99 19.55 27.95
CA THR A 219 2.55 19.73 27.73
C THR A 219 1.68 18.72 28.47
N ALA A 220 2.23 17.58 28.91
CA ALA A 220 1.48 16.52 29.57
C ALA A 220 0.76 17.05 30.82
N THR A 221 -0.48 16.66 31.10
CA THR A 221 -1.20 17.07 32.31
C THR A 221 -0.91 16.14 33.49
N SER A 222 -0.92 14.83 33.24
CA SER A 222 -0.44 13.75 34.12
C SER A 222 0.23 12.66 33.29
N ALA A 223 0.78 11.64 33.96
CA ALA A 223 1.34 10.48 33.27
C ALA A 223 0.25 9.70 32.52
N GLU A 224 -0.87 9.43 33.15
CA GLU A 224 -2.00 8.67 32.58
C GLU A 224 -2.60 9.37 31.36
N ALA A 225 -2.69 10.70 31.37
CA ALA A 225 -3.18 11.47 30.23
C ALA A 225 -2.22 11.45 29.02
N GLU A 226 -0.91 11.25 29.25
CA GLU A 226 0.09 11.20 28.18
C GLU A 226 0.29 9.78 27.66
N VAL A 227 0.42 8.81 28.57
CA VAL A 227 0.76 7.42 28.21
C VAL A 227 -0.46 6.49 28.13
N GLY A 228 -1.66 6.98 28.46
CA GLY A 228 -2.89 6.21 28.57
C GLY A 228 -3.08 5.61 29.97
N ALA A 229 -4.30 5.65 30.50
CA ALA A 229 -4.67 5.14 31.82
C ALA A 229 -4.50 3.62 31.94
N ILE A 230 -4.63 3.08 33.15
CA ILE A 230 -4.70 1.62 33.33
C ILE A 230 -6.05 1.08 32.85
N ASP A 231 -6.09 -0.15 32.35
CA ASP A 231 -7.34 -0.90 32.15
C ASP A 231 -7.88 -1.39 33.49
N SER A 232 -7.03 -2.12 34.21
CA SER A 232 -7.29 -2.67 35.53
C SER A 232 -5.96 -3.01 36.20
N ALA A 233 -5.97 -3.12 37.53
CA ALA A 233 -4.78 -3.52 38.27
C ALA A 233 -4.42 -4.97 37.95
N ILE A 234 -3.18 -5.20 37.50
CA ILE A 234 -2.63 -6.53 37.27
C ILE A 234 -2.25 -7.12 38.61
N THR A 235 -2.92 -8.20 39.02
CA THR A 235 -2.60 -8.93 40.25
C THR A 235 -1.76 -10.16 39.93
N ARG A 236 -0.99 -10.67 40.90
CA ARG A 236 -0.09 -11.82 40.73
C ARG A 236 -0.76 -13.07 40.13
N ASP A 237 -2.03 -13.30 40.46
CA ASP A 237 -2.81 -14.46 40.01
C ASP A 237 -3.59 -14.18 38.71
N SER A 238 -3.56 -12.95 38.20
CA SER A 238 -4.21 -12.60 36.95
C SER A 238 -3.49 -13.19 35.74
N GLU A 239 -4.23 -13.44 34.66
CA GLU A 239 -3.63 -13.87 33.41
C GLU A 239 -2.74 -12.78 32.80
N ASP A 240 -3.06 -11.50 32.98
CA ASP A 240 -2.27 -10.38 32.49
C ASP A 240 -0.89 -10.24 33.17
N PHE A 241 -0.72 -10.76 34.40
CA PHE A 241 0.58 -10.81 35.05
C PHE A 241 1.61 -11.61 34.24
N ARG A 242 1.13 -12.53 33.40
CA ARG A 242 1.95 -13.31 32.50
C ARG A 242 2.59 -12.48 31.39
N GLN A 243 2.02 -11.32 31.08
CA GLN A 243 2.55 -10.41 30.06
C GLN A 243 3.73 -9.57 30.59
N LEU A 244 3.84 -9.43 31.92
CA LEU A 244 4.94 -8.72 32.57
C LEU A 244 6.23 -9.57 32.56
N VAL A 245 7.36 -8.87 32.64
CA VAL A 245 8.71 -9.45 32.67
C VAL A 245 9.43 -9.04 33.94
N GLN A 246 10.47 -9.78 34.33
CA GLN A 246 11.19 -9.52 35.57
C GLN A 246 12.64 -9.16 35.27
N TYR A 247 13.08 -7.98 35.69
CA TYR A 247 14.47 -7.56 35.49
C TYR A 247 15.46 -8.54 36.16
N PRO A 248 16.27 -9.29 35.39
CA PRO A 248 16.99 -10.47 35.90
C PRO A 248 18.38 -10.16 36.42
N ALA A 249 19.00 -9.07 35.93
CA ALA A 249 20.38 -8.73 36.22
C ALA A 249 20.52 -7.93 37.54
N SER A 250 21.77 -7.80 37.96
CA SER A 250 22.18 -7.07 39.15
C SER A 250 22.69 -5.66 38.86
N HIS A 251 22.70 -5.18 37.61
CA HIS A 251 23.20 -3.84 37.25
C HIS A 251 22.39 -2.73 37.95
N ILE A 252 21.07 -2.86 37.92
CA ILE A 252 20.12 -1.98 38.61
C ILE A 252 19.94 -2.44 40.06
N LEU A 253 19.90 -1.49 40.99
CA LEU A 253 19.60 -1.71 42.41
C LEU A 253 18.10 -1.62 42.64
N PHE A 254 17.57 -2.46 43.54
CA PHE A 254 16.16 -2.42 43.95
C PHE A 254 16.07 -2.13 45.46
N ALA A 255 15.00 -1.44 45.90
CA ALA A 255 14.85 -1.04 47.30
C ALA A 255 14.44 -2.20 48.21
N ASP A 256 13.59 -3.10 47.69
CA ASP A 256 13.14 -4.32 48.38
C ASP A 256 12.43 -4.04 49.71
N GLU A 257 11.61 -3.00 49.76
CA GLU A 257 10.93 -2.56 50.99
C GLU A 257 9.83 -3.52 51.44
N GLU A 258 9.22 -4.22 50.47
CA GLU A 258 8.16 -5.20 50.67
C GLU A 258 8.65 -6.47 51.36
N SER A 259 9.95 -6.78 51.28
CA SER A 259 10.56 -7.96 51.94
C SER A 259 10.36 -8.00 53.46
N SER A 260 10.11 -6.84 54.07
CA SER A 260 9.82 -6.70 55.50
C SER A 260 8.37 -7.03 55.88
N SER A 261 7.50 -7.21 54.87
CA SER A 261 6.09 -7.53 55.06
C SER A 261 5.87 -8.99 55.44
N SER A 262 4.84 -9.24 56.24
CA SER A 262 4.41 -10.58 56.64
C SER A 262 3.70 -11.37 55.54
N TRP A 263 3.18 -10.66 54.53
CA TRP A 263 2.61 -11.24 53.31
C TRP A 263 2.62 -10.23 52.17
N CYS A 264 2.66 -10.73 50.92
CA CYS A 264 2.59 -9.97 49.67
C CYS A 264 1.67 -10.66 48.66
N GLY A 265 0.95 -9.89 47.85
CA GLY A 265 -0.09 -10.33 46.91
C GLY A 265 -1.39 -10.80 47.61
N ALA A 266 -1.27 -11.74 48.55
CA ALA A 266 -2.40 -12.29 49.31
C ALA A 266 -2.01 -12.63 50.75
N GLU A 267 -2.96 -12.53 51.68
CA GLU A 267 -2.75 -12.90 53.08
C GLU A 267 -2.21 -14.34 53.21
N GLY A 268 -1.05 -14.48 53.84
CA GLY A 268 -0.39 -15.77 54.08
C GLY A 268 0.61 -16.20 52.99
N ALA A 269 0.70 -15.49 51.86
CA ALA A 269 1.76 -15.70 50.87
C ALA A 269 3.07 -15.06 51.32
N SER A 270 4.21 -15.67 51.02
CA SER A 270 5.53 -15.11 51.37
C SER A 270 5.96 -14.04 50.37
N CYS A 271 6.59 -12.97 50.85
CA CYS A 271 7.18 -11.94 50.00
C CYS A 271 8.50 -12.41 49.39
N ASN A 272 8.70 -12.21 48.09
CA ASN A 272 9.94 -12.56 47.39
C ASN A 272 10.95 -11.40 47.48
N PRO A 273 12.22 -11.66 47.83
CA PRO A 273 13.24 -10.61 47.91
C PRO A 273 13.63 -10.04 46.54
N CYS A 274 13.87 -8.74 46.48
CA CYS A 274 14.25 -7.98 45.28
C CYS A 274 15.73 -7.56 45.25
N ALA A 275 16.40 -7.48 46.39
CA ALA A 275 17.62 -6.68 46.54
C ALA A 275 18.86 -7.15 45.75
N SER A 276 19.06 -8.46 45.57
CA SER A 276 20.29 -9.00 44.94
C SER A 276 20.02 -9.59 43.55
N HIS A 277 19.24 -10.66 43.49
CA HIS A 277 18.95 -11.43 42.28
C HIS A 277 17.53 -12.00 42.35
N PRO A 278 16.89 -12.32 41.21
CA PRO A 278 15.60 -13.01 41.21
C PRO A 278 15.70 -14.39 41.86
N VAL A 279 14.67 -14.78 42.63
CA VAL A 279 14.54 -16.14 43.18
C VAL A 279 14.31 -17.15 42.04
N GLY A 280 13.47 -16.75 41.09
CA GLY A 280 13.13 -17.47 39.86
C GLY A 280 12.32 -16.58 38.92
N PHE A 281 12.00 -17.09 37.74
CA PHE A 281 11.27 -16.40 36.68
C PHE A 281 9.80 -16.83 36.56
N THR A 282 9.40 -17.84 37.33
CA THR A 282 7.99 -18.27 37.40
C THR A 282 7.16 -17.22 38.14
N PRO A 283 5.84 -17.08 37.83
CA PRO A 283 5.02 -16.01 38.38
C PRO A 283 5.01 -15.90 39.92
N SER A 284 5.03 -17.05 40.62
CA SER A 284 5.01 -17.11 42.08
C SER A 284 6.31 -16.66 42.74
N GLN A 285 7.44 -16.69 42.00
CA GLN A 285 8.78 -16.39 42.51
C GLN A 285 9.28 -15.00 42.11
N ARG A 286 8.49 -14.27 41.31
CA ARG A 286 8.82 -12.90 40.89
C ARG A 286 8.65 -11.93 42.06
N CYS A 287 9.57 -11.00 42.19
CA CYS A 287 9.51 -9.95 43.19
C CYS A 287 8.98 -8.64 42.59
N ALA A 288 8.15 -7.91 43.32
CA ALA A 288 7.26 -6.90 42.73
C ALA A 288 8.03 -5.76 42.01
N ASP A 289 9.01 -5.20 42.71
CA ASP A 289 9.92 -4.15 42.24
C ASP A 289 10.70 -4.47 40.96
N ARG A 290 10.91 -5.75 40.64
CA ARG A 290 11.60 -6.17 39.40
C ARG A 290 10.62 -6.43 38.27
N VAL A 291 9.33 -6.55 38.55
CA VAL A 291 8.30 -6.84 37.56
C VAL A 291 7.86 -5.54 36.88
N MET A 292 7.78 -5.59 35.55
CA MET A 292 7.41 -4.44 34.73
C MET A 292 6.94 -4.88 33.35
N SER A 293 6.34 -3.96 32.60
CA SER A 293 6.03 -4.14 31.19
C SER A 293 7.31 -4.26 30.35
N LYS A 294 7.22 -4.96 29.21
CA LYS A 294 8.35 -5.17 28.28
C LYS A 294 8.96 -3.86 27.76
N ARG A 295 8.14 -2.83 27.57
CA ARG A 295 8.59 -1.49 27.16
C ARG A 295 9.39 -0.81 28.27
N LEU A 296 8.86 -0.79 29.50
CA LEU A 296 9.56 -0.18 30.65
C LEU A 296 10.89 -0.90 30.91
N TYR A 297 10.88 -2.23 30.85
CA TYR A 297 12.08 -3.06 30.93
C TYR A 297 13.16 -2.65 29.92
N THR A 298 12.78 -2.54 28.65
CA THR A 298 13.72 -2.21 27.56
C THR A 298 14.25 -0.79 27.71
N ALA A 299 13.40 0.16 28.11
CA ALA A 299 13.82 1.53 28.39
C ALA A 299 14.82 1.57 29.56
N LEU A 300 14.53 0.88 30.67
CA LEU A 300 15.40 0.86 31.84
C LEU A 300 16.77 0.22 31.59
N LEU A 301 16.86 -0.80 30.71
CA LEU A 301 18.14 -1.32 30.25
C LEU A 301 19.02 -0.25 29.58
N ARG A 302 18.40 0.61 28.77
CA ARG A 302 19.09 1.72 28.09
C ARG A 302 19.48 2.81 29.08
N VAL A 303 18.58 3.18 30.00
CA VAL A 303 18.87 4.15 31.08
C VAL A 303 20.04 3.68 31.93
N ASP A 304 20.02 2.43 32.40
CA ASP A 304 21.11 1.86 33.19
C ASP A 304 22.45 1.93 32.43
N LYS A 305 22.46 1.59 31.14
CA LYS A 305 23.68 1.67 30.32
C LYS A 305 24.22 3.09 30.24
N HIS A 306 23.37 4.10 30.13
CA HIS A 306 23.78 5.51 30.18
C HIS A 306 24.32 5.89 31.56
N VAL A 307 23.62 5.54 32.63
CA VAL A 307 23.99 5.88 34.02
C VAL A 307 25.37 5.32 34.35
N ARG A 308 25.61 4.04 34.06
CA ARG A 308 26.92 3.41 34.30
C ARG A 308 28.04 4.02 33.46
N ALA A 309 27.75 4.36 32.20
CA ALA A 309 28.75 4.92 31.29
C ALA A 309 29.10 6.39 31.58
N GLN A 310 28.13 7.20 32.04
CA GLN A 310 28.25 8.66 32.08
C GLN A 310 28.24 9.27 33.49
N LEU A 311 27.54 8.66 34.45
CA LEU A 311 27.32 9.28 35.77
C LEU A 311 28.17 8.67 36.89
N ASN A 312 28.94 7.62 36.62
CA ASN A 312 29.69 6.86 37.64
C ASN A 312 28.83 6.54 38.87
N ALA A 313 27.57 6.19 38.61
CA ALA A 313 26.53 5.89 39.59
C ALA A 313 25.84 4.59 39.19
N ARG A 314 24.94 4.10 40.04
CA ARG A 314 24.05 2.98 39.72
C ARG A 314 22.62 3.44 39.75
N LEU A 315 21.84 3.02 38.76
CA LEU A 315 20.39 3.22 38.77
C LEU A 315 19.80 2.42 39.93
N ARG A 316 18.92 3.07 40.71
CA ARG A 316 18.17 2.44 41.79
C ARG A 316 16.68 2.64 41.52
N ILE A 317 15.93 1.54 41.54
CA ILE A 317 14.48 1.52 41.45
C ILE A 317 13.95 1.32 42.87
N THR A 318 13.04 2.18 43.30
CA THR A 318 12.38 2.05 44.61
C THR A 318 10.94 1.59 44.49
N GLU A 319 10.39 1.59 43.29
CA GLU A 319 9.07 1.05 42.98
C GLU A 319 8.98 0.77 41.48
N ALA A 320 8.40 -0.36 41.09
CA ALA A 320 7.97 -0.63 39.71
C ALA A 320 6.53 -1.15 39.63
N TRP A 321 6.30 -2.47 39.61
CA TRP A 321 4.95 -3.01 39.76
C TRP A 321 4.57 -3.08 41.24
N ASP A 322 3.42 -2.53 41.58
CA ASP A 322 2.88 -2.48 42.95
C ASP A 322 1.95 -3.68 43.19
N GLU A 323 2.10 -4.32 44.35
CA GLU A 323 1.20 -5.37 44.81
C GLU A 323 0.78 -5.16 46.27
N PRO A 324 -0.45 -5.54 46.64
CA PRO A 324 -0.89 -5.49 48.04
C PRO A 324 0.04 -6.25 48.98
N HIS A 325 0.32 -5.69 50.16
CA HIS A 325 1.14 -6.34 51.17
C HIS A 325 0.68 -5.98 52.58
N SER A 326 1.27 -6.63 53.60
CA SER A 326 0.80 -6.45 54.98
C SER A 326 0.95 -5.03 55.56
N GLY A 327 1.77 -4.18 54.93
CA GLY A 327 1.94 -2.77 55.29
C GLY A 327 0.95 -1.85 54.58
N ALA A 328 0.54 -2.20 53.37
CA ALA A 328 -0.47 -1.52 52.57
C ALA A 328 -1.38 -2.56 51.89
N ALA A 329 -2.49 -2.88 52.56
CA ALA A 329 -3.38 -3.97 52.12
C ALA A 329 -4.11 -3.70 50.80
N ASP A 330 -4.11 -2.45 50.33
CA ASP A 330 -4.68 -2.02 49.07
C ASP A 330 -3.59 -1.67 48.02
N GLY A 331 -2.31 -1.91 48.33
CA GLY A 331 -1.15 -1.44 47.56
C GLY A 331 -0.60 -0.10 48.06
N ASP A 332 0.63 0.22 47.69
CA ASP A 332 1.30 1.49 48.04
C ASP A 332 0.90 2.65 47.13
N GLN A 333 0.29 2.35 45.99
CA GLN A 333 -0.15 3.32 45.00
C GLN A 333 -1.68 3.48 44.97
N ALA A 334 -2.13 4.58 44.36
CA ALA A 334 -3.56 4.76 44.09
C ALA A 334 -4.08 3.68 43.13
N GLU A 335 -5.37 3.34 43.22
CA GLU A 335 -6.01 2.29 42.42
C GLU A 335 -5.77 2.45 40.90
N ASN A 336 -5.75 3.69 40.40
CA ASN A 336 -5.55 4.03 38.99
C ASN A 336 -4.09 4.26 38.57
N SER A 337 -3.13 3.93 39.43
CA SER A 337 -1.70 4.14 39.19
C SER A 337 -1.15 3.22 38.10
N LEU A 338 -0.29 3.77 37.23
CA LEU A 338 0.43 3.00 36.20
C LEU A 338 1.40 1.95 36.77
N HIS A 339 1.76 2.05 38.06
CA HIS A 339 2.48 1.00 38.77
C HIS A 339 1.69 -0.31 38.79
N ASN A 340 0.36 -0.26 38.85
CA ASN A 340 -0.49 -1.45 38.91
C ASN A 340 -0.53 -2.25 37.60
N GLU A 341 -0.03 -1.68 36.49
CA GLU A 341 0.20 -2.38 35.21
C GLU A 341 1.70 -2.63 34.93
N GLY A 342 2.59 -2.32 35.89
CA GLY A 342 4.05 -2.38 35.69
C GLY A 342 4.55 -1.40 34.61
N ARG A 343 3.82 -0.30 34.38
CA ARG A 343 4.13 0.71 33.35
C ARG A 343 4.77 1.97 33.91
N ALA A 344 4.97 2.05 35.22
CA ALA A 344 5.67 3.15 35.88
C ALA A 344 6.79 2.66 36.80
N ALA A 345 7.75 3.53 37.08
CA ALA A 345 8.78 3.29 38.07
C ALA A 345 9.23 4.58 38.78
N LYS A 346 9.75 4.43 40.01
CA LYS A 346 10.44 5.49 40.76
C LYS A 346 11.94 5.27 40.68
N LEU A 347 12.66 6.23 40.09
CA LEU A 347 14.09 6.13 39.80
C LEU A 347 14.92 7.07 40.67
N GLU A 348 15.98 6.53 41.25
CA GLU A 348 17.01 7.23 42.01
C GLU A 348 18.40 6.84 41.50
N LEU A 349 19.42 7.56 41.99
CA LEU A 349 20.82 7.20 41.77
C LEU A 349 21.48 6.80 43.08
N SER A 350 22.20 5.68 43.05
CA SER A 350 23.15 5.33 44.11
C SER A 350 24.54 5.85 43.75
N GLY A 351 25.11 6.69 44.63
CA GLY A 351 26.43 7.30 44.45
C GLY A 351 26.44 8.67 43.75
N SER A 352 25.28 9.15 43.29
CA SER A 352 25.09 10.48 42.71
C SER A 352 23.70 11.02 43.08
N SER A 353 23.49 12.34 42.97
CA SER A 353 22.19 13.00 43.10
C SER A 353 21.80 13.77 41.84
N ASP A 354 22.46 13.50 40.71
CA ASP A 354 22.25 14.17 39.43
C ASP A 354 21.02 13.62 38.70
N LEU A 355 19.83 13.97 39.22
CA LEU A 355 18.55 13.60 38.63
C LEU A 355 18.29 14.31 37.30
N THR A 356 18.93 15.45 37.03
CA THR A 356 18.78 16.16 35.75
C THR A 356 19.41 15.38 34.61
N SER A 357 20.64 14.88 34.78
CA SER A 357 21.24 14.00 33.77
C SER A 357 20.50 12.68 33.65
N LEU A 358 20.00 12.11 34.76
CA LEU A 358 19.16 10.91 34.71
C LEU A 358 17.91 11.14 33.87
N ALA A 359 17.21 12.26 34.06
CA ALA A 359 16.00 12.59 33.30
C ALA A 359 16.28 12.68 31.79
N LYS A 360 17.40 13.32 31.39
CA LYS A 360 17.86 13.32 29.99
C LYS A 360 18.04 11.91 29.43
N TYR A 361 18.67 11.02 30.20
CA TYR A 361 18.86 9.63 29.74
C TYR A 361 17.57 8.82 29.71
N CYS A 362 16.60 9.12 30.59
CA CYS A 362 15.26 8.55 30.51
C CYS A 362 14.58 8.91 29.18
N ILE A 363 14.60 10.19 28.80
CA ILE A 363 13.99 10.65 27.54
C ILE A 363 14.68 10.00 26.33
N CYS A 364 16.02 9.97 26.31
CA CYS A 364 16.79 9.28 25.26
C CYS A 364 16.58 7.76 25.21
N ALA A 365 16.00 7.17 26.25
CA ALA A 365 15.78 5.72 26.34
C ALA A 365 14.36 5.31 25.94
N ASP A 366 13.58 6.20 25.31
CA ASP A 366 12.18 6.01 24.93
C ASP A 366 11.23 5.85 26.14
N ILE A 367 11.53 6.54 27.26
CA ILE A 367 10.55 6.72 28.33
C ILE A 367 9.57 7.82 27.91
N ASP A 368 8.29 7.46 27.80
CA ASP A 368 7.25 8.31 27.23
C ASP A 368 6.83 9.46 28.16
N TYR A 369 6.96 9.28 29.47
CA TYR A 369 6.72 10.33 30.45
C TYR A 369 7.78 10.33 31.55
N VAL A 370 8.35 11.50 31.85
CA VAL A 370 9.32 11.68 32.92
C VAL A 370 8.91 12.88 33.76
N GLU A 371 8.82 12.73 35.07
CA GLU A 371 8.55 13.84 36.00
C GLU A 371 9.57 13.87 37.14
N HIS A 372 10.15 15.04 37.38
CA HIS A 372 11.08 15.26 38.46
C HIS A 372 10.33 15.50 39.78
N LYS A 373 10.34 14.54 40.71
CA LYS A 373 9.63 14.62 42.01
C LYS A 373 10.50 15.15 43.16
N GLY A 374 11.66 15.71 42.84
CA GLY A 374 12.56 16.37 43.79
C GLY A 374 13.64 15.43 44.32
N THR A 375 13.26 14.28 44.90
CA THR A 375 14.21 13.27 45.41
C THR A 375 14.36 12.04 44.52
N TYR A 376 13.41 11.81 43.63
CA TYR A 376 13.41 10.74 42.62
C TYR A 376 12.79 11.26 41.32
N LEU A 377 12.93 10.49 40.24
CA LEU A 377 12.16 10.67 39.01
C LEU A 377 11.02 9.67 38.97
N PHE A 378 9.81 10.15 38.69
CA PHE A 378 8.71 9.29 38.29
C PHE A 378 8.79 9.11 36.77
N VAL A 379 8.76 7.87 36.30
CA VAL A 379 8.75 7.56 34.87
C VAL A 379 7.58 6.67 34.52
N ALA A 380 7.05 6.82 33.30
CA ALA A 380 6.01 5.94 32.79
C ALA A 380 6.15 5.72 31.27
N VAL A 381 5.56 4.61 30.80
CA VAL A 381 5.58 4.21 29.38
C VAL A 381 4.18 3.90 28.85
N GLN A 382 4.01 4.07 27.55
CA GLN A 382 2.82 3.65 26.79
C GLN A 382 2.69 2.13 26.78
N LYS A 383 1.48 1.63 26.50
CA LYS A 383 1.29 0.22 26.18
C LYS A 383 2.03 -0.13 24.89
N GLN A 384 2.56 -1.34 24.82
CA GLN A 384 3.25 -1.85 23.65
C GLN A 384 3.17 -3.38 23.59
N GLU A 385 2.96 -3.89 22.39
CA GLU A 385 3.15 -5.30 22.09
C GLU A 385 4.65 -5.65 21.97
N GLY A 386 5.13 -6.56 22.83
CA GLY A 386 6.50 -7.07 22.75
C GLY A 386 7.58 -6.11 23.26
N TYR A 387 8.85 -6.44 22.99
CA TYR A 387 10.02 -5.69 23.48
C TYR A 387 10.43 -4.51 22.59
N LEU A 388 10.15 -4.60 21.29
CA LEU A 388 10.59 -3.60 20.31
C LEU A 388 9.50 -2.58 20.06
N SER A 389 9.87 -1.30 20.12
CA SER A 389 9.01 -0.20 19.70
C SER A 389 8.80 -0.26 18.18
N ASN A 390 7.69 -0.86 17.76
CA ASN A 390 7.23 -0.80 16.37
C ASN A 390 6.30 0.40 16.24
N TYR A 391 6.64 1.35 15.36
CA TYR A 391 5.80 2.51 15.09
C TYR A 391 5.12 2.32 13.74
N ILE A 392 3.79 2.49 13.73
CA ILE A 392 2.98 2.48 12.52
C ILE A 392 2.71 3.92 12.13
N GLU A 393 3.28 4.32 10.99
CA GLU A 393 3.25 5.70 10.50
C GLU A 393 1.93 6.01 9.79
N PHE A 394 1.23 7.02 10.31
CA PHE A 394 0.19 7.77 9.60
C PHE A 394 0.77 9.11 9.15
N ASP A 395 0.04 9.88 8.35
CA ASP A 395 0.58 11.11 7.75
C ASP A 395 0.94 12.17 8.82
N ASN A 396 0.16 12.24 9.91
CA ASN A 396 0.31 13.25 10.96
C ASN A 396 0.63 12.69 12.36
N GLU A 397 0.66 11.37 12.55
CA GLU A 397 0.89 10.73 13.86
C GLU A 397 1.52 9.34 13.70
N ALA A 398 2.27 8.88 14.70
CA ALA A 398 2.84 7.54 14.73
C ALA A 398 2.27 6.76 15.92
N LEU A 399 1.67 5.61 15.67
CA LEU A 399 1.01 4.81 16.71
C LEU A 399 1.81 3.55 17.05
N VAL A 400 1.77 3.16 18.33
CA VAL A 400 2.43 1.96 18.86
C VAL A 400 1.40 0.83 18.97
N PRO A 401 1.63 -0.35 18.35
CA PRO A 401 0.78 -1.52 18.51
C PRO A 401 0.71 -2.00 19.96
N VAL A 402 -0.46 -2.46 20.38
CA VAL A 402 -0.74 -2.91 21.76
C VAL A 402 -1.45 -4.26 21.80
N LEU A 403 -1.38 -4.93 22.95
CA LEU A 403 -2.26 -6.03 23.30
C LEU A 403 -3.36 -5.52 24.24
N PRO A 404 -4.61 -5.96 24.06
CA PRO A 404 -5.68 -5.67 25.01
C PRO A 404 -5.47 -6.50 26.30
N PRO A 405 -6.14 -6.13 27.40
CA PRO A 405 -6.15 -6.95 28.61
C PRO A 405 -6.81 -8.30 28.32
N SER A 406 -6.39 -9.37 29.01
CA SER A 406 -6.80 -10.73 28.67
C SER A 406 -8.32 -10.93 28.77
N SER A 407 -8.98 -10.18 29.67
CA SER A 407 -10.43 -10.12 29.81
C SER A 407 -11.18 -9.67 28.56
N ASN A 408 -10.51 -8.93 27.67
CA ASN A 408 -11.08 -8.37 26.45
C ASN A 408 -10.53 -9.03 25.18
N THR A 409 -9.81 -10.16 25.30
CA THR A 409 -9.23 -10.84 24.14
C THR A 409 -10.29 -11.12 23.07
N ASP A 410 -11.43 -11.70 23.45
CA ASP A 410 -12.53 -12.03 22.54
C ASP A 410 -13.17 -10.79 21.89
N THR A 411 -13.10 -9.62 22.54
CA THR A 411 -13.62 -8.35 22.01
C THR A 411 -12.85 -7.88 20.78
N TYR A 412 -11.54 -8.14 20.76
CA TYR A 412 -10.61 -7.67 19.72
C TYR A 412 -10.02 -8.81 18.87
N ASP A 413 -10.46 -10.05 19.13
CA ASP A 413 -10.04 -11.23 18.40
C ASP A 413 -10.63 -11.24 16.99
N VAL A 414 -9.78 -11.58 16.03
CA VAL A 414 -10.09 -11.71 14.61
C VAL A 414 -9.49 -13.02 14.14
N SER A 415 -10.34 -13.93 13.69
CA SER A 415 -10.04 -15.35 13.44
C SER A 415 -9.09 -15.64 12.26
N ASP A 416 -8.49 -14.62 11.65
CA ASP A 416 -7.61 -14.73 10.49
C ASP A 416 -6.27 -14.01 10.74
N VAL A 417 -5.18 -14.78 10.76
CA VAL A 417 -3.83 -14.33 11.17
C VAL A 417 -3.08 -13.65 10.02
N TYR A 418 -3.48 -13.87 8.76
CA TYR A 418 -2.67 -13.50 7.61
C TYR A 418 -2.88 -12.07 7.11
N THR A 419 -3.96 -11.40 7.49
CA THR A 419 -4.28 -10.01 7.08
C THR A 419 -5.09 -9.28 8.16
N ARG A 420 -4.42 -8.73 9.18
CA ARG A 420 -5.06 -7.87 10.19
C ARG A 420 -4.27 -6.59 10.40
N ALA A 421 -4.94 -5.45 10.49
CA ALA A 421 -4.31 -4.22 10.97
C ALA A 421 -3.91 -4.37 12.45
N TYR A 422 -2.90 -3.59 12.86
CA TYR A 422 -2.47 -3.52 14.25
C TYR A 422 -3.56 -2.93 15.14
N LEU A 423 -3.58 -3.34 16.41
CA LEU A 423 -4.45 -2.77 17.44
C LEU A 423 -3.71 -1.63 18.14
N PHE A 424 -4.41 -0.52 18.39
CA PHE A 424 -3.88 0.68 19.03
C PHE A 424 -4.74 1.09 20.23
N ASP A 425 -4.14 1.78 21.18
CA ASP A 425 -4.80 2.37 22.34
C ASP A 425 -5.19 3.83 22.03
N SER A 426 -6.48 4.16 22.10
CA SER A 426 -6.98 5.51 21.82
C SER A 426 -7.07 6.40 23.05
N ASP A 427 -6.85 5.89 24.27
CA ASP A 427 -7.18 6.59 25.50
C ASP A 427 -6.47 7.96 25.60
N GLY A 428 -7.27 9.03 25.69
CA GLY A 428 -6.78 10.42 25.75
C GLY A 428 -6.21 10.96 24.43
N LYS A 429 -6.35 10.21 23.33
CA LYS A 429 -5.75 10.51 22.02
C LYS A 429 -6.80 10.67 20.93
N GLU A 430 -8.09 10.65 21.23
CA GLU A 430 -9.18 10.72 20.24
C GLU A 430 -9.12 11.97 19.35
N ASP A 431 -8.61 13.09 19.87
CA ASP A 431 -8.48 14.36 19.12
C ASP A 431 -7.18 14.44 18.28
N LYS A 432 -6.33 13.40 18.31
CA LYS A 432 -5.10 13.36 17.51
C LYS A 432 -5.42 13.12 16.05
N TYR A 433 -4.85 13.96 15.19
CA TYR A 433 -5.03 13.89 13.74
C TYR A 433 -4.20 12.75 13.15
N LEU A 434 -4.85 11.84 12.44
CA LEU A 434 -4.18 10.79 11.66
C LEU A 434 -3.78 11.30 10.27
N CYS A 435 -4.57 12.23 9.73
CA CYS A 435 -4.34 12.96 8.48
C CYS A 435 -4.86 14.40 8.65
N ASP A 436 -4.94 15.21 7.60
CA ASP A 436 -5.32 16.63 7.72
C ASP A 436 -6.80 16.82 8.10
N ASP A 437 -7.66 15.86 7.77
CA ASP A 437 -9.12 15.99 7.90
C ASP A 437 -9.80 14.98 8.83
N ALA A 438 -9.06 14.11 9.52
CA ALA A 438 -9.63 13.14 10.45
C ALA A 438 -8.73 12.81 11.63
N THR A 439 -9.37 12.55 12.76
CA THR A 439 -8.73 12.15 14.02
C THR A 439 -8.92 10.66 14.32
N ILE A 440 -8.26 10.17 15.36
CA ILE A 440 -8.50 8.83 15.90
C ILE A 440 -9.97 8.64 16.26
N GLY A 441 -10.61 9.66 16.84
CA GLY A 441 -12.01 9.67 17.23
C GLY A 441 -12.99 9.43 16.08
N ASP A 442 -12.66 9.87 14.86
CA ASP A 442 -13.50 9.66 13.67
C ASP A 442 -13.49 8.17 13.23
N PHE A 443 -12.41 7.42 13.50
CA PHE A 443 -12.27 6.03 13.07
C PHE A 443 -12.53 5.00 14.16
N LYS A 444 -12.41 5.33 15.45
CA LYS A 444 -12.58 4.34 16.50
C LYS A 444 -14.06 4.00 16.75
N ASP A 445 -14.27 2.88 17.42
CA ASP A 445 -15.56 2.61 18.07
C ASP A 445 -15.68 3.53 19.30
N PRO A 446 -16.72 4.38 19.40
CA PRO A 446 -16.83 5.34 20.49
C PRO A 446 -16.94 4.68 21.88
N ASP A 447 -17.45 3.46 21.94
CA ASP A 447 -17.65 2.72 23.18
C ASP A 447 -16.42 1.88 23.58
N GLU A 448 -15.39 1.83 22.71
CA GLU A 448 -14.20 1.02 22.93
C GLU A 448 -12.95 1.88 23.11
N ARG A 449 -12.02 1.38 23.91
CA ARG A 449 -10.70 1.99 24.12
C ARG A 449 -9.72 1.65 23.00
N TYR A 450 -9.76 0.41 22.54
CA TYR A 450 -8.82 -0.10 21.54
C TYR A 450 -9.46 -0.14 20.16
N PHE A 451 -8.66 0.13 19.12
CA PHE A 451 -9.14 0.11 17.74
C PHE A 451 -8.08 -0.40 16.78
N ARG A 452 -8.51 -0.98 15.66
CA ARG A 452 -7.64 -1.36 14.55
C ARG A 452 -7.81 -0.39 13.40
N LEU A 453 -6.71 -0.06 12.72
CA LEU A 453 -6.76 0.82 11.55
C LEU A 453 -5.55 0.61 10.64
N ASP A 454 -5.79 0.46 9.34
CA ASP A 454 -4.71 0.45 8.34
C ASP A 454 -4.40 1.88 7.84
N PRO A 455 -3.12 2.30 7.81
CA PRO A 455 -2.73 3.61 7.28
C PRO A 455 -3.18 3.85 5.83
N THR A 456 -3.29 2.80 5.01
CA THR A 456 -3.73 2.90 3.61
C THR A 456 -5.18 3.35 3.52
N LEU A 457 -6.04 2.91 4.46
CA LEU A 457 -7.44 3.34 4.54
C LEU A 457 -7.54 4.84 4.84
N VAL A 458 -6.71 5.33 5.76
CA VAL A 458 -6.66 6.77 6.11
C VAL A 458 -6.16 7.60 4.93
N LYS A 459 -5.16 7.11 4.18
CA LYS A 459 -4.69 7.77 2.94
C LYS A 459 -5.80 7.84 1.88
N CYS A 460 -6.60 6.78 1.75
CA CYS A 460 -7.78 6.77 0.89
C CYS A 460 -8.79 7.84 1.33
N TYR A 461 -9.12 7.93 2.62
CA TYR A 461 -9.98 8.99 3.15
C TYR A 461 -9.44 10.39 2.83
N GLN A 462 -8.15 10.65 3.09
CA GLN A 462 -7.52 11.93 2.82
C GLN A 462 -7.55 12.28 1.33
N ALA A 463 -7.34 11.30 0.45
CA ALA A 463 -7.41 11.50 -1.00
C ALA A 463 -8.84 11.85 -1.46
N ILE A 464 -9.88 11.18 -0.93
CA ILE A 464 -11.29 11.52 -1.20
C ILE A 464 -11.57 12.97 -0.75
N SER A 465 -11.20 13.33 0.48
CA SER A 465 -11.44 14.67 1.04
C SER A 465 -10.75 15.77 0.24
N THR A 466 -9.46 15.56 -0.09
CA THR A 466 -8.69 16.49 -0.92
C THR A 466 -9.29 16.62 -2.31
N ARG A 467 -9.71 15.50 -2.92
CA ARG A 467 -10.31 15.49 -4.26
C ARG A 467 -11.63 16.24 -4.32
N ASP A 468 -12.54 16.01 -3.37
CA ASP A 468 -13.83 16.72 -3.38
C ASP A 468 -13.65 18.23 -3.15
N ASN A 469 -12.63 18.61 -2.38
CA ASN A 469 -12.34 20.01 -2.07
C ASN A 469 -11.39 20.70 -3.06
N LYS A 470 -10.83 19.99 -4.06
CA LYS A 470 -9.79 20.51 -4.98
C LYS A 470 -10.14 21.86 -5.61
N TYR A 471 -11.37 22.02 -6.08
CA TYR A 471 -11.82 23.24 -6.78
C TYR A 471 -12.58 24.22 -5.89
N ASN A 472 -12.60 24.00 -4.59
CA ASN A 472 -13.39 24.80 -3.64
C ASN A 472 -12.65 26.09 -3.19
N ASN A 473 -12.08 26.81 -4.15
CA ASN A 473 -11.20 27.96 -3.90
C ASN A 473 -11.98 29.14 -3.28
N GLY A 474 -11.76 29.38 -1.98
CA GLY A 474 -12.30 30.54 -1.25
C GLY A 474 -13.61 30.30 -0.50
N ALA A 475 -14.17 29.09 -0.56
CA ALA A 475 -15.27 28.66 0.32
C ALA A 475 -14.74 27.82 1.49
N ALA A 476 -15.59 27.57 2.49
CA ALA A 476 -15.24 26.65 3.56
C ALA A 476 -15.03 25.24 2.97
N ARG A 477 -13.96 24.56 3.41
CA ARG A 477 -13.71 23.16 3.10
C ARG A 477 -14.90 22.34 3.61
N ARG A 478 -15.49 21.49 2.77
CA ARG A 478 -16.57 20.60 3.15
C ARG A 478 -15.99 19.41 3.91
N LYS A 479 -16.59 19.08 5.05
CA LYS A 479 -16.20 17.89 5.82
C LYS A 479 -16.85 16.65 5.20
N ILE A 480 -16.03 15.63 4.94
CA ILE A 480 -16.50 14.26 4.71
C ILE A 480 -16.53 13.58 6.08
N VAL A 481 -17.68 13.04 6.47
CA VAL A 481 -17.86 12.44 7.79
C VAL A 481 -17.55 10.95 7.70
N VAL A 482 -16.70 10.46 8.59
CA VAL A 482 -16.58 9.02 8.85
C VAL A 482 -17.72 8.64 9.80
N ASN A 483 -18.76 8.01 9.26
CA ASN A 483 -19.94 7.60 10.03
C ASN A 483 -19.62 6.37 10.89
N VAL A 484 -18.87 5.44 10.31
CA VAL A 484 -18.46 4.19 10.94
C VAL A 484 -17.04 3.89 10.49
N GLY A 485 -16.12 3.75 11.44
CA GLY A 485 -14.80 3.18 11.22
C GLY A 485 -14.71 1.79 11.86
N TYR A 486 -13.67 1.57 12.65
CA TYR A 486 -13.49 0.37 13.45
C TYR A 486 -14.71 0.05 14.35
N ARG A 487 -14.97 -1.25 14.52
CA ARG A 487 -15.94 -1.82 15.48
C ARG A 487 -15.34 -3.02 16.17
N SER A 488 -15.59 -3.19 17.47
CA SER A 488 -15.20 -4.43 18.14
C SER A 488 -15.91 -5.65 17.53
N THR A 489 -15.36 -6.85 17.71
CA THR A 489 -15.96 -8.08 17.17
C THR A 489 -17.41 -8.28 17.67
N PRO A 490 -17.74 -8.03 18.96
CA PRO A 490 -19.12 -8.00 19.43
C PRO A 490 -19.97 -6.90 18.78
N ALA A 491 -19.49 -5.66 18.69
CA ALA A 491 -20.24 -4.55 18.10
C ALA A 491 -20.59 -4.83 16.64
N GLN A 492 -19.60 -5.26 15.85
CA GLN A 492 -19.80 -5.63 14.44
C GLN A 492 -20.81 -6.77 14.29
N SER A 493 -20.74 -7.81 15.13
CA SER A 493 -21.65 -8.95 15.05
C SER A 493 -23.09 -8.60 15.43
N ASN A 494 -23.29 -7.53 16.21
CA ASN A 494 -24.61 -7.00 16.53
C ASN A 494 -25.17 -6.12 15.40
N GLU A 495 -24.31 -5.35 14.73
CA GLU A 495 -24.70 -4.43 13.66
C GLU A 495 -24.90 -5.13 12.30
N TYR A 496 -24.07 -6.14 11.98
CA TYR A 496 -24.03 -6.76 10.66
C TYR A 496 -24.18 -8.28 10.75
N GLY A 497 -25.08 -8.83 9.93
CA GLY A 497 -25.22 -10.28 9.78
C GLY A 497 -24.07 -10.88 8.97
N ILE A 498 -23.79 -12.17 9.15
CA ILE A 498 -22.69 -12.89 8.46
C ILE A 498 -22.76 -12.85 6.91
N ASN A 499 -23.93 -12.57 6.34
CA ASN A 499 -24.12 -12.46 4.89
C ASN A 499 -24.05 -11.01 4.40
N ASP A 500 -23.86 -10.04 5.29
CA ASP A 500 -23.66 -8.63 4.92
C ASP A 500 -22.25 -8.46 4.33
N PRO A 501 -22.08 -7.82 3.17
CA PRO A 501 -20.76 -7.59 2.55
C PRO A 501 -19.78 -6.79 3.42
N ARG A 502 -20.27 -6.11 4.46
CA ARG A 502 -19.47 -5.36 5.44
C ARG A 502 -19.00 -6.22 6.61
N TYR A 503 -19.55 -7.42 6.79
CA TYR A 503 -19.18 -8.30 7.88
C TYR A 503 -17.69 -8.69 7.80
N ASN A 504 -16.98 -8.69 8.94
CA ASN A 504 -15.54 -8.96 9.06
C ASN A 504 -14.60 -7.94 8.40
N THR A 505 -14.99 -6.67 8.30
CA THR A 505 -14.17 -5.62 7.68
C THR A 505 -13.83 -4.50 8.66
N PHE A 506 -14.85 -3.98 9.37
CA PHE A 506 -14.70 -2.94 10.39
C PHE A 506 -13.85 -3.43 11.57
N ASN A 507 -14.09 -4.64 12.07
CA ASN A 507 -13.29 -5.22 13.16
C ASN A 507 -11.86 -5.59 12.76
N ARG A 508 -11.53 -5.56 11.46
CA ARG A 508 -10.16 -5.72 10.96
C ARG A 508 -9.42 -4.39 10.83
N GLY A 509 -10.13 -3.25 10.93
CA GLY A 509 -9.57 -1.92 10.70
C GLY A 509 -9.37 -1.57 9.23
N TYR A 510 -10.10 -2.23 8.33
CA TYR A 510 -9.95 -2.12 6.88
C TYR A 510 -11.12 -1.43 6.17
N ALA A 511 -12.13 -0.98 6.93
CA ALA A 511 -13.34 -0.42 6.38
C ALA A 511 -13.71 0.93 7.01
N MET A 512 -14.36 1.76 6.22
CA MET A 512 -14.99 2.99 6.65
C MET A 512 -16.29 3.23 5.88
N GLN A 513 -17.27 3.84 6.55
CA GLN A 513 -18.49 4.34 5.94
C GLN A 513 -18.46 5.87 5.93
N LEU A 514 -18.66 6.47 4.76
CA LEU A 514 -18.50 7.90 4.54
C LEU A 514 -19.79 8.55 4.07
N SER A 515 -20.04 9.80 4.49
CA SER A 515 -21.06 10.67 3.91
C SER A 515 -20.59 12.12 3.87
N TYR A 516 -21.35 12.97 3.19
CA TYR A 516 -21.21 14.41 3.37
C TYR A 516 -21.79 14.83 4.73
N GLU A 517 -21.28 15.94 5.27
CA GLU A 517 -21.89 16.61 6.41
C GLU A 517 -23.29 17.15 6.10
N ASP A 518 -24.09 17.35 7.15
CA ASP A 518 -25.44 17.90 7.02
C ASP A 518 -25.43 19.33 6.43
N GLY A 519 -26.46 19.64 5.64
CA GLY A 519 -26.68 20.99 5.10
C GLY A 519 -25.98 21.30 3.78
N VAL A 520 -25.35 20.30 3.15
CA VAL A 520 -24.88 20.39 1.76
C VAL A 520 -26.05 20.28 0.77
N ASP A 521 -25.84 20.78 -0.46
CA ASP A 521 -26.79 20.57 -1.56
C ASP A 521 -26.78 19.10 -2.00
N THR A 522 -27.81 18.35 -1.65
CA THR A 522 -27.90 16.90 -1.90
C THR A 522 -28.09 16.54 -3.37
N GLU A 523 -28.44 17.49 -4.25
CA GLU A 523 -28.46 17.22 -5.70
C GLU A 523 -27.02 17.13 -6.24
N THR A 524 -26.13 18.01 -5.76
CA THR A 524 -24.72 18.06 -6.18
C THR A 524 -23.83 17.11 -5.36
N TYR A 525 -24.02 17.07 -4.05
CA TYR A 525 -23.20 16.34 -3.09
C TYR A 525 -23.98 15.15 -2.54
N ASN A 526 -23.94 14.05 -3.29
CA ASN A 526 -24.65 12.81 -3.00
C ASN A 526 -23.70 11.60 -2.88
N PRO A 527 -24.16 10.46 -2.33
CA PRO A 527 -23.34 9.26 -2.19
C PRO A 527 -22.76 8.74 -3.50
N ALA A 528 -23.49 8.81 -4.62
CA ALA A 528 -22.98 8.37 -5.92
C ALA A 528 -21.74 9.17 -6.38
N ARG A 529 -21.71 10.47 -6.09
CA ARG A 529 -20.52 11.31 -6.29
C ARG A 529 -19.36 10.86 -5.41
N LEU A 530 -19.60 10.61 -4.11
CA LEU A 530 -18.56 10.11 -3.21
C LEU A 530 -18.03 8.75 -3.68
N ALA A 531 -18.89 7.85 -4.12
CA ALA A 531 -18.50 6.53 -4.62
C ALA A 531 -17.59 6.65 -5.84
N THR A 532 -17.92 7.55 -6.77
CA THR A 532 -17.09 7.84 -7.95
C THR A 532 -15.72 8.37 -7.54
N ILE A 533 -15.66 9.26 -6.55
CA ILE A 533 -14.40 9.78 -6.01
C ILE A 533 -13.62 8.65 -5.33
N ALA A 534 -14.25 7.84 -4.47
CA ALA A 534 -13.63 6.72 -3.79
C ALA A 534 -13.06 5.67 -4.76
N ALA A 535 -13.82 5.30 -5.80
CA ALA A 535 -13.36 4.42 -6.87
C ALA A 535 -12.07 4.96 -7.52
N SER A 536 -12.04 6.27 -7.81
CA SER A 536 -10.89 6.90 -8.46
C SER A 536 -9.66 7.09 -7.55
N GLN A 537 -9.87 7.39 -6.27
CA GLN A 537 -8.77 7.74 -5.37
C GLN A 537 -8.23 6.51 -4.63
N CYS A 538 -9.13 5.65 -4.15
CA CYS A 538 -8.79 4.52 -3.32
C CYS A 538 -8.37 3.29 -4.13
N GLY A 539 -8.94 3.10 -5.33
CA GLY A 539 -8.56 1.99 -6.23
C GLY A 539 -7.05 1.91 -6.45
N LYS A 540 -6.44 3.00 -6.91
CA LYS A 540 -4.98 3.12 -7.11
C LYS A 540 -4.16 2.89 -5.81
N LEU A 541 -4.62 3.46 -4.69
CA LEU A 541 -3.92 3.33 -3.40
C LEU A 541 -3.92 1.89 -2.90
N PHE A 542 -5.08 1.23 -2.95
CA PHE A 542 -5.26 -0.16 -2.51
C PHE A 542 -4.49 -1.13 -3.41
N LYS A 543 -4.50 -0.88 -4.73
CA LYS A 543 -3.70 -1.66 -5.69
C LYS A 543 -2.20 -1.62 -5.36
N THR A 544 -1.70 -0.44 -5.01
CA THR A 544 -0.30 -0.25 -4.61
C THR A 544 0.03 -1.00 -3.31
N ALA A 545 -0.94 -1.13 -2.41
CA ALA A 545 -0.85 -1.93 -1.19
C ALA A 545 -1.04 -3.44 -1.40
N GLY A 546 -1.28 -3.90 -2.64
CA GLY A 546 -1.45 -5.32 -2.97
C GLY A 546 -2.84 -5.89 -2.68
N VAL A 547 -3.84 -5.02 -2.50
CA VAL A 547 -5.24 -5.39 -2.24
C VAL A 547 -6.18 -4.72 -3.25
N SER A 548 -7.46 -5.06 -3.22
CA SER A 548 -8.53 -4.50 -4.05
C SER A 548 -9.54 -3.73 -3.20
N ILE A 549 -10.37 -2.92 -3.86
CA ILE A 549 -11.42 -2.11 -3.24
C ILE A 549 -12.74 -2.88 -3.13
N GLY A 550 -13.39 -2.81 -1.98
CA GLY A 550 -14.83 -3.00 -1.90
C GLY A 550 -15.54 -1.65 -1.79
N LEU A 551 -16.60 -1.49 -2.56
CA LEU A 551 -17.35 -0.24 -2.62
C LEU A 551 -18.86 -0.50 -2.63
N GLY A 552 -19.52 -0.13 -1.53
CA GLY A 552 -20.96 -0.24 -1.36
C GLY A 552 -21.65 1.11 -1.47
N LEU A 553 -22.76 1.18 -2.23
CA LEU A 553 -23.59 2.38 -2.33
C LEU A 553 -24.85 2.25 -1.46
N TYR A 554 -25.06 3.24 -0.59
CA TYR A 554 -26.22 3.37 0.30
C TYR A 554 -26.94 4.69 0.03
N THR A 555 -28.16 4.81 0.57
CA THR A 555 -29.05 5.96 0.30
C THR A 555 -28.43 7.31 0.69
N ASP A 556 -27.64 7.34 1.76
CA ASP A 556 -27.08 8.53 2.41
C ASP A 556 -25.56 8.44 2.61
N SER A 557 -24.94 7.33 2.21
CA SER A 557 -23.52 7.07 2.48
C SER A 557 -22.91 6.10 1.48
N ILE A 558 -21.59 5.98 1.54
CA ILE A 558 -20.83 4.94 0.83
C ILE A 558 -20.06 4.11 1.85
N PHE A 559 -19.82 2.85 1.52
CA PHE A 559 -18.93 1.97 2.27
C PHE A 559 -17.68 1.72 1.43
N VAL A 560 -16.50 1.83 2.04
CA VAL A 560 -15.20 1.61 1.38
C VAL A 560 -14.37 0.69 2.25
N ASP A 561 -13.83 -0.39 1.68
CA ASP A 561 -12.88 -1.25 2.39
C ASP A 561 -11.78 -1.83 1.50
N MET A 562 -10.80 -2.44 2.18
CA MET A 562 -9.69 -3.19 1.58
C MET A 562 -10.01 -4.69 1.62
N ARG A 563 -9.92 -5.38 0.47
CA ARG A 563 -10.23 -6.81 0.33
C ARG A 563 -9.36 -7.49 -0.74
N ASN A 564 -9.47 -8.82 -0.87
CA ASN A 564 -8.62 -9.58 -1.81
C ASN A 564 -9.03 -9.43 -3.28
N GLU A 565 -10.31 -9.21 -3.55
CA GLU A 565 -10.87 -9.07 -4.89
C GLU A 565 -11.84 -7.90 -4.91
N GLN A 566 -11.94 -7.20 -6.03
CA GLN A 566 -12.85 -6.07 -6.14
C GLN A 566 -14.30 -6.55 -6.00
N GLU A 567 -15.09 -5.84 -5.20
CA GLU A 567 -16.51 -6.13 -5.03
C GLU A 567 -17.32 -4.84 -4.93
N LEU A 568 -18.39 -4.78 -5.71
CA LEU A 568 -19.30 -3.65 -5.77
C LEU A 568 -20.70 -4.13 -5.40
N TRP A 569 -21.44 -3.34 -4.63
CA TRP A 569 -22.84 -3.64 -4.32
C TRP A 569 -23.64 -2.36 -4.07
N VAL A 570 -24.95 -2.49 -4.18
CA VAL A 570 -25.90 -1.43 -3.86
C VAL A 570 -26.89 -1.98 -2.84
N GLU A 571 -27.16 -1.23 -1.77
CA GLU A 571 -28.10 -1.68 -0.73
C GLU A 571 -29.52 -1.84 -1.27
N THR A 572 -30.00 -0.82 -1.98
CA THR A 572 -31.34 -0.79 -2.59
C THR A 572 -31.31 0.02 -3.88
N SER A 573 -32.27 -0.22 -4.78
CA SER A 573 -32.42 0.57 -6.00
C SER A 573 -32.63 2.06 -5.75
N ASP A 574 -33.08 2.45 -4.56
CA ASP A 574 -33.33 3.85 -4.19
C ASP A 574 -32.03 4.62 -3.92
N ALA A 575 -30.91 3.91 -3.70
CA ALA A 575 -29.58 4.52 -3.55
C ALA A 575 -28.95 4.91 -4.90
N LEU A 576 -29.45 4.35 -6.01
CA LEU A 576 -28.93 4.65 -7.35
C LEU A 576 -29.34 6.05 -7.82
N PRO A 577 -28.50 6.71 -8.65
CA PRO A 577 -28.93 7.89 -9.37
C PRO A 577 -30.19 7.63 -10.20
N ALA A 578 -31.00 8.67 -10.41
CA ALA A 578 -32.20 8.58 -11.23
C ALA A 578 -31.88 8.00 -12.62
N ASP A 579 -32.75 7.12 -13.12
CA ASP A 579 -32.65 6.46 -14.42
C ASP A 579 -31.36 5.63 -14.64
N THR A 580 -30.66 5.23 -13.57
CA THR A 580 -29.47 4.37 -13.64
C THR A 580 -29.79 2.97 -13.12
N SER A 581 -29.47 1.94 -13.89
CA SER A 581 -29.56 0.55 -13.44
C SER A 581 -28.33 0.14 -12.62
N GLU A 582 -28.46 -0.93 -11.84
CA GLU A 582 -27.36 -1.47 -11.03
C GLU A 582 -26.16 -1.89 -11.89
N ASP A 583 -26.41 -2.58 -13.00
CA ASP A 583 -25.36 -2.98 -13.96
C ASP A 583 -24.63 -1.77 -14.56
N GLU A 584 -25.36 -0.71 -14.94
CA GLU A 584 -24.75 0.53 -15.45
C GLU A 584 -23.89 1.23 -14.40
N TRP A 585 -24.28 1.18 -13.12
CA TRP A 585 -23.50 1.74 -12.03
C TRP A 585 -22.24 0.89 -11.76
N PHE A 586 -22.36 -0.44 -11.78
CA PHE A 586 -21.21 -1.34 -11.64
C PHE A 586 -20.21 -1.15 -12.77
N ASP A 587 -20.64 -1.21 -14.02
CA ASP A 587 -19.78 -1.04 -15.20
C ASP A 587 -19.04 0.30 -15.14
N LYS A 588 -19.75 1.39 -14.78
CA LYS A 588 -19.13 2.70 -14.63
C LYS A 588 -18.13 2.74 -13.47
N THR A 589 -18.48 2.19 -12.32
CA THR A 589 -17.61 2.25 -11.14
C THR A 589 -16.35 1.41 -11.33
N ASP A 590 -16.50 0.22 -11.93
CA ASP A 590 -15.41 -0.66 -12.35
C ASP A 590 -14.46 0.05 -13.33
N GLU A 591 -15.03 0.73 -14.35
CA GLU A 591 -14.25 1.54 -15.28
C GLU A 591 -13.42 2.62 -14.56
N TYR A 592 -13.98 3.29 -13.55
CA TYR A 592 -13.26 4.30 -12.77
C TYR A 592 -12.13 3.71 -11.94
N VAL A 593 -12.33 2.55 -11.30
CA VAL A 593 -11.27 1.88 -10.56
C VAL A 593 -10.12 1.56 -11.51
N PHE A 594 -10.38 0.88 -12.63
CA PHE A 594 -9.34 0.54 -13.60
C PHE A 594 -8.68 1.76 -14.25
N ALA A 595 -9.48 2.78 -14.62
CA ALA A 595 -8.95 4.01 -15.18
C ALA A 595 -8.05 4.77 -14.19
N SER A 596 -8.32 4.67 -12.88
CA SER A 596 -7.44 5.26 -11.87
C SER A 596 -6.10 4.55 -11.72
N GLU A 597 -6.08 3.21 -11.84
CA GLU A 597 -4.85 2.42 -11.81
C GLU A 597 -3.91 2.78 -12.97
N GLU A 598 -4.48 3.23 -14.09
CA GLU A 598 -3.78 3.59 -15.33
C GLU A 598 -3.60 5.11 -15.53
N ASP A 599 -3.91 5.94 -14.52
CA ASP A 599 -3.81 7.40 -14.58
C ASP A 599 -4.63 8.05 -15.73
N ARG A 600 -5.77 7.43 -16.06
CA ARG A 600 -6.68 7.85 -17.14
C ARG A 600 -7.86 8.70 -16.68
N ILE A 601 -7.97 9.04 -15.40
CA ILE A 601 -9.05 9.90 -14.90
C ILE A 601 -8.82 11.34 -15.37
N ILE A 602 -9.81 11.93 -16.05
CA ILE A 602 -9.72 13.34 -16.47
C ILE A 602 -10.03 14.23 -15.28
N GLU A 603 -9.01 14.93 -14.80
CA GLU A 603 -9.05 15.80 -13.66
C GLU A 603 -8.12 17.02 -13.88
N PRO A 604 -8.62 18.10 -14.51
CA PRO A 604 -7.79 19.24 -14.82
C PRO A 604 -7.27 19.94 -13.56
N ASP A 605 -6.10 20.57 -13.63
CA ASP A 605 -5.57 21.37 -12.52
C ASP A 605 -6.46 22.58 -12.22
N ASP A 606 -6.97 23.22 -13.28
CA ASP A 606 -7.94 24.30 -13.23
C ASP A 606 -9.01 24.07 -14.31
N PRO A 607 -10.25 23.70 -13.94
CA PRO A 607 -11.31 23.40 -14.89
C PRO A 607 -11.72 24.62 -15.71
N VAL A 608 -11.65 25.83 -15.12
CA VAL A 608 -11.98 27.07 -15.84
C VAL A 608 -10.94 27.34 -16.90
N SER A 609 -9.66 27.22 -16.55
CA SER A 609 -8.57 27.42 -17.52
C SER A 609 -8.53 26.32 -18.59
N ALA A 610 -8.84 25.07 -18.24
CA ALA A 610 -8.89 23.95 -19.19
C ALA A 610 -9.97 24.14 -20.26
N CYS A 611 -11.12 24.71 -19.89
CA CYS A 611 -12.21 25.00 -20.83
C CYS A 611 -12.12 26.40 -21.47
N LEU A 612 -11.23 27.27 -20.99
CA LEU A 612 -11.06 28.61 -21.53
C LEU A 612 -10.55 28.56 -22.97
N ASP A 613 -11.31 29.12 -23.91
CA ASP A 613 -11.00 29.17 -25.34
C ASP A 613 -10.86 27.76 -26.00
N PHE A 614 -11.37 26.71 -25.35
CA PHE A 614 -11.43 25.37 -25.92
C PHE A 614 -12.43 25.31 -27.09
N ILE A 615 -12.08 24.58 -28.15
CA ILE A 615 -12.94 24.36 -29.32
C ILE A 615 -13.16 22.85 -29.42
N ALA A 616 -14.39 22.41 -29.13
CA ALA A 616 -14.75 21.00 -29.20
C ALA A 616 -14.57 20.46 -30.64
N PRO A 617 -13.92 19.30 -30.80
CA PRO A 617 -13.97 18.55 -32.04
C PRO A 617 -15.41 18.10 -32.34
N GLU A 618 -15.86 18.27 -33.57
CA GLU A 618 -17.21 17.88 -34.00
C GLU A 618 -17.18 16.96 -35.22
N LYS A 619 -18.27 16.22 -35.44
CA LYS A 619 -18.49 15.45 -36.66
C LYS A 619 -18.95 16.39 -37.79
N GLN A 620 -18.79 15.96 -39.04
CA GLN A 620 -19.23 16.76 -40.19
C GLN A 620 -20.73 17.10 -40.12
N SER A 621 -21.08 18.36 -40.39
CA SER A 621 -22.45 18.86 -40.43
C SER A 621 -22.53 20.09 -41.34
N SER A 622 -23.64 20.24 -42.07
CA SER A 622 -23.93 21.43 -42.88
C SER A 622 -24.08 22.70 -42.06
N ASP A 623 -24.44 22.55 -40.77
CA ASP A 623 -24.70 23.65 -39.84
C ASP A 623 -23.47 23.99 -38.98
N PHE A 624 -22.38 23.25 -39.13
CA PHE A 624 -21.14 23.48 -38.39
C PHE A 624 -20.65 24.93 -38.58
N GLU A 625 -20.12 25.54 -37.53
CA GLU A 625 -19.44 26.82 -37.64
C GLU A 625 -18.27 26.85 -36.67
N HIS A 626 -17.05 26.95 -37.21
CA HIS A 626 -15.87 27.02 -36.39
C HIS A 626 -15.89 28.30 -35.53
N PRO A 627 -15.80 28.17 -34.19
CA PRO A 627 -15.96 29.31 -33.28
C PRO A 627 -14.96 30.43 -33.57
N SER A 628 -15.43 31.69 -33.47
CA SER A 628 -14.56 32.85 -33.63
C SER A 628 -13.66 33.04 -32.41
N SER A 629 -12.35 33.03 -32.59
CA SER A 629 -11.30 33.07 -31.54
C SER A 629 -11.07 34.45 -30.88
N ALA A 630 -12.11 35.29 -30.75
CA ALA A 630 -12.00 36.71 -30.37
C ALA A 630 -11.36 37.01 -28.99
N LYS A 631 -10.99 36.01 -28.19
CA LYS A 631 -10.35 36.17 -26.87
C LYS A 631 -8.89 35.68 -26.77
N ARG A 632 -8.31 35.11 -27.84
CA ARG A 632 -6.89 34.68 -27.87
C ARG A 632 -5.91 35.86 -27.90
N ARG A 633 -5.66 36.52 -26.76
CA ARG A 633 -4.46 37.37 -26.57
C ARG A 633 -3.54 36.72 -25.52
N LYS A 634 -2.76 35.71 -25.94
CA LYS A 634 -1.62 35.23 -25.13
C LYS A 634 -0.61 36.37 -24.92
N LYS A 635 -0.17 36.56 -23.69
CA LYS A 635 0.90 37.51 -23.31
C LYS A 635 2.24 36.91 -23.77
N ARG A 636 2.91 37.57 -24.72
CA ARG A 636 4.14 37.11 -25.38
C ARG A 636 5.31 37.04 -24.40
N THR A 637 6.04 35.92 -24.37
CA THR A 637 7.45 35.88 -23.94
C THR A 637 8.33 35.96 -25.18
N ALA A 638 9.36 36.80 -25.10
CA ALA A 638 10.29 37.07 -26.18
C ALA A 638 11.36 35.99 -26.19
N ASN A 639 11.32 35.08 -27.17
CA ASN A 639 12.45 34.55 -27.93
C ASN A 639 11.88 33.53 -28.93
N ASP A 640 12.14 33.75 -30.23
CA ASP A 640 11.63 33.03 -31.41
C ASP A 640 10.12 33.15 -31.74
N VAL A 641 9.67 34.35 -32.11
CA VAL A 641 8.30 34.56 -32.62
C VAL A 641 8.33 34.87 -34.11
N CYS A 642 7.77 33.96 -34.92
CA CYS A 642 7.50 34.18 -36.33
C CYS A 642 6.47 35.32 -36.46
N THR A 643 6.74 36.34 -37.28
CA THR A 643 5.78 37.45 -37.45
C THR A 643 4.83 37.13 -38.61
N PRO A 644 3.52 36.94 -38.38
CA PRO A 644 2.58 36.57 -39.43
C PRO A 644 2.48 37.68 -40.49
N SER A 645 2.73 37.34 -41.75
CA SER A 645 2.68 38.27 -42.88
C SER A 645 2.10 37.59 -44.12
N SER A 646 1.19 38.29 -44.79
CA SER A 646 0.65 37.91 -46.10
C SER A 646 1.33 38.65 -47.26
N SER A 647 2.23 39.60 -46.96
CA SER A 647 2.91 40.45 -47.95
C SER A 647 4.32 39.95 -48.30
N THR A 648 4.46 38.63 -48.48
CA THR A 648 5.74 38.02 -48.86
C THR A 648 5.89 37.86 -50.37
N THR A 649 7.13 37.74 -50.84
CA THR A 649 7.43 37.42 -52.25
C THR A 649 6.77 36.10 -52.65
N HIS A 650 6.80 35.09 -51.77
CA HIS A 650 6.08 33.83 -51.97
C HIS A 650 4.59 34.04 -52.19
N CYS A 651 3.92 34.78 -51.30
CA CYS A 651 2.48 35.01 -51.39
C CYS A 651 2.05 35.77 -52.65
N SER A 652 2.86 36.73 -53.11
CA SER A 652 2.58 37.46 -54.36
C SER A 652 2.80 36.60 -55.61
N GLN A 653 3.88 35.81 -55.66
CA GLN A 653 4.19 34.93 -56.80
C GLN A 653 3.20 33.78 -56.94
N THR A 654 2.72 33.22 -55.82
CA THR A 654 1.84 32.04 -55.84
C THR A 654 0.35 32.37 -55.94
N ALA A 655 -0.06 33.63 -56.03
CA ALA A 655 -1.47 34.02 -56.00
C ALA A 655 -2.32 33.34 -57.08
N ALA A 656 -1.87 33.37 -58.34
CA ALA A 656 -2.57 32.71 -59.45
C ALA A 656 -2.61 31.18 -59.30
N HIS A 657 -1.56 30.57 -58.73
CA HIS A 657 -1.52 29.13 -58.46
C HIS A 657 -2.55 28.75 -57.39
N ARG A 658 -2.65 29.53 -56.29
CA ARG A 658 -3.64 29.29 -55.24
C ARG A 658 -5.09 29.49 -55.73
N ASP A 659 -5.35 30.48 -56.58
CA ASP A 659 -6.67 30.68 -57.19
C ASP A 659 -7.09 29.54 -58.13
N ASN A 660 -6.11 28.96 -58.84
CA ASN A 660 -6.32 27.76 -59.64
C ASN A 660 -6.69 26.56 -58.75
N GLU A 661 -6.02 26.37 -57.62
CA GLU A 661 -6.34 25.30 -56.66
C GLU A 661 -7.75 25.45 -56.08
N VAL A 662 -8.16 26.65 -55.69
CA VAL A 662 -9.54 26.92 -55.25
C VAL A 662 -10.53 26.53 -56.34
N SER A 663 -10.27 26.90 -57.59
CA SER A 663 -11.14 26.60 -58.73
C SER A 663 -11.19 25.09 -59.02
N HIS A 664 -10.04 24.41 -58.92
CA HIS A 664 -9.91 22.98 -59.14
C HIS A 664 -10.72 22.19 -58.11
N VAL A 665 -10.47 22.41 -56.81
CA VAL A 665 -11.17 21.72 -55.73
C VAL A 665 -12.67 22.03 -55.78
N MET A 666 -13.06 23.29 -56.03
CA MET A 666 -14.47 23.66 -56.15
C MET A 666 -15.16 22.96 -57.32
N SER A 667 -14.51 22.84 -58.49
CA SER A 667 -15.06 22.11 -59.64
C SER A 667 -15.30 20.63 -59.34
N MET A 668 -14.40 20.04 -58.54
CA MET A 668 -14.50 18.64 -58.10
C MET A 668 -15.60 18.44 -57.06
N VAL A 669 -15.77 19.38 -56.13
CA VAL A 669 -16.88 19.39 -55.16
C VAL A 669 -18.21 19.56 -55.87
N VAL A 670 -18.39 20.59 -56.71
CA VAL A 670 -19.63 20.85 -57.46
C VAL A 670 -20.02 19.68 -58.34
N ARG A 671 -19.06 19.01 -58.98
CA ARG A 671 -19.33 17.81 -59.78
C ARG A 671 -19.88 16.64 -58.94
N LYS A 672 -19.53 16.58 -57.65
CA LYS A 672 -19.79 15.45 -56.75
C LYS A 672 -20.86 15.72 -55.68
N TYR A 673 -21.25 16.99 -55.47
CA TYR A 673 -22.22 17.47 -54.49
C TYR A 673 -23.48 18.04 -55.18
N LEU A 674 -24.67 17.89 -54.58
CA LEU A 674 -25.98 18.13 -55.23
C LEU A 674 -26.95 19.01 -54.41
N GLU A 675 -26.46 19.96 -53.62
CA GLU A 675 -27.31 21.01 -53.01
C GLU A 675 -26.77 22.41 -53.34
N GLY A 676 -27.61 23.25 -53.98
CA GLY A 676 -27.19 24.55 -54.50
C GLY A 676 -26.97 25.63 -53.45
N ASP A 677 -27.55 25.49 -52.26
CA ASP A 677 -27.67 26.59 -51.28
C ASP A 677 -26.37 26.84 -50.47
N LEU A 678 -25.40 25.93 -50.55
CA LEU A 678 -24.10 26.01 -49.84
C LEU A 678 -22.93 26.40 -50.75
N GLU A 679 -23.13 26.52 -52.06
CA GLU A 679 -22.05 26.70 -53.03
C GLU A 679 -21.18 27.94 -52.75
N ASP A 680 -21.82 29.09 -52.52
CA ASP A 680 -21.09 30.34 -52.26
C ASP A 680 -20.38 30.32 -50.90
N ARG A 681 -20.97 29.66 -49.89
CA ARG A 681 -20.38 29.49 -48.56
C ARG A 681 -19.13 28.59 -48.63
N LEU A 682 -19.22 27.48 -49.36
CA LEU A 682 -18.11 26.56 -49.63
C LEU A 682 -16.98 27.24 -50.40
N ARG A 683 -17.31 28.00 -51.44
CA ARG A 683 -16.32 28.75 -52.24
C ARG A 683 -15.59 29.80 -51.39
N ALA A 684 -16.30 30.51 -50.52
CA ALA A 684 -15.71 31.49 -49.61
C ALA A 684 -14.77 30.82 -48.59
N ALA A 685 -15.20 29.71 -47.96
CA ALA A 685 -14.36 28.95 -47.04
C ALA A 685 -13.12 28.37 -47.73
N LEU A 686 -13.27 27.81 -48.94
CA LEU A 686 -12.14 27.28 -49.70
C LEU A 686 -11.14 28.39 -50.10
N ARG A 687 -11.62 29.57 -50.50
CA ARG A 687 -10.76 30.76 -50.72
C ARG A 687 -9.99 31.16 -49.47
N GLY A 688 -10.63 31.14 -48.31
CA GLY A 688 -9.97 31.42 -47.04
C GLY A 688 -9.00 30.31 -46.59
N CYS A 689 -9.20 29.08 -47.06
CA CYS A 689 -8.38 27.92 -46.71
C CYS A 689 -7.14 27.77 -47.62
N THR A 690 -7.34 27.47 -48.90
CA THR A 690 -6.24 27.21 -49.85
C THR A 690 -5.83 28.46 -50.61
N GLY A 691 -6.74 29.44 -50.77
CA GLY A 691 -6.47 30.71 -51.44
C GLY A 691 -5.67 31.71 -50.61
N ALA A 692 -5.90 31.74 -49.29
CA ALA A 692 -5.21 32.64 -48.37
C ALA A 692 -3.73 32.26 -48.20
N CYS A 693 -2.88 33.28 -48.09
CA CYS A 693 -1.45 33.11 -47.87
C CYS A 693 -0.97 33.89 -46.66
N GLY A 694 -0.18 33.24 -45.82
CA GLY A 694 0.38 33.82 -44.61
C GLY A 694 1.55 32.99 -44.13
N THR A 695 2.54 33.65 -43.55
CA THR A 695 3.63 33.00 -42.82
C THR A 695 3.17 32.58 -41.42
N CYS A 696 3.85 31.59 -40.85
CA CYS A 696 3.68 31.12 -39.48
C CYS A 696 2.42 30.26 -39.24
N MET A 697 2.50 29.36 -38.25
CA MET A 697 1.38 28.57 -37.74
C MET A 697 0.74 29.23 -36.50
N GLU A 698 0.75 30.56 -36.45
CA GLU A 698 0.23 31.36 -35.32
C GLU A 698 -0.30 32.73 -35.78
N GLY A 699 -1.16 33.34 -34.96
CA GLY A 699 -1.74 34.66 -35.19
C GLY A 699 -2.98 34.67 -36.09
N SER A 700 -3.56 35.87 -36.30
CA SER A 700 -4.90 36.01 -36.90
C SER A 700 -5.02 35.46 -38.32
N ILE A 701 -3.95 35.51 -39.12
CA ILE A 701 -3.95 34.96 -40.49
C ILE A 701 -4.06 33.44 -40.45
N TRP A 702 -3.31 32.79 -39.55
CA TRP A 702 -3.36 31.35 -39.35
C TRP A 702 -4.71 30.92 -38.76
N ASP A 703 -5.21 31.61 -37.72
CA ASP A 703 -6.50 31.32 -37.10
C ASP A 703 -7.65 31.41 -38.13
N GLU A 704 -7.62 32.42 -39.00
CA GLU A 704 -8.60 32.56 -40.07
C GLU A 704 -8.48 31.45 -41.13
N LYS A 705 -7.24 31.03 -41.46
CA LYS A 705 -6.99 29.91 -42.37
C LYS A 705 -7.52 28.60 -41.80
N VAL A 706 -7.25 28.30 -40.52
CA VAL A 706 -7.77 27.14 -39.79
C VAL A 706 -9.30 27.15 -39.79
N ARG A 707 -9.93 28.27 -39.40
CA ARG A 707 -11.39 28.44 -39.41
C ARG A 707 -12.00 28.10 -40.76
N ASN A 708 -11.46 28.68 -41.82
CA ASN A 708 -11.97 28.49 -43.17
C ASN A 708 -11.77 27.07 -43.69
N CYS A 709 -10.59 26.46 -43.44
CA CYS A 709 -10.35 25.06 -43.79
C CYS A 709 -11.30 24.13 -43.05
N ASN A 710 -11.45 24.33 -41.74
CA ASN A 710 -12.28 23.47 -40.91
C ASN A 710 -13.75 23.53 -41.30
N ASN A 711 -14.28 24.75 -41.52
CA ASN A 711 -15.63 24.96 -42.04
C ASN A 711 -15.84 24.23 -43.37
N PHE A 712 -14.91 24.38 -44.32
CA PHE A 712 -15.01 23.69 -45.61
C PHE A 712 -15.09 22.16 -45.44
N MET A 713 -14.24 21.55 -44.61
CA MET A 713 -14.24 20.09 -44.43
C MET A 713 -15.51 19.59 -43.73
N HIS A 714 -16.10 20.36 -42.81
CA HIS A 714 -17.34 19.97 -42.14
C HIS A 714 -18.57 20.10 -43.03
N TRP A 715 -18.60 21.12 -43.91
CA TRP A 715 -19.72 21.36 -44.82
C TRP A 715 -19.74 20.44 -46.03
N VAL A 716 -18.64 19.75 -46.33
CA VAL A 716 -18.55 18.81 -47.44
C VAL A 716 -18.91 17.40 -46.96
N PRO A 717 -20.05 16.81 -47.37
CA PRO A 717 -20.60 15.58 -46.77
C PRO A 717 -19.95 14.30 -47.32
N PHE A 718 -18.65 14.32 -47.61
CA PHE A 718 -17.97 13.09 -48.02
C PHE A 718 -17.72 12.22 -46.78
N ASN A 719 -18.40 11.07 -46.74
CA ASN A 719 -18.17 10.06 -45.71
C ASN A 719 -16.68 9.67 -45.65
N LEU A 720 -16.11 9.68 -44.46
CA LEU A 720 -14.71 9.31 -44.21
C LEU A 720 -14.45 7.81 -44.25
N GLY A 721 -15.50 6.98 -44.32
CA GLY A 721 -15.40 5.54 -44.55
C GLY A 721 -15.10 4.71 -43.30
N ASN A 722 -14.99 5.34 -42.13
CA ASN A 722 -14.62 4.68 -40.87
C ASN A 722 -15.72 4.70 -39.79
N ASN A 723 -16.99 4.82 -40.18
CA ASN A 723 -18.13 4.81 -39.26
C ASN A 723 -18.53 3.39 -38.77
N GLU A 724 -17.91 2.34 -39.32
CA GLU A 724 -18.08 0.96 -38.84
C GLU A 724 -17.17 0.70 -37.63
N THR A 725 -17.58 -0.20 -36.73
CA THR A 725 -16.81 -0.52 -35.52
C THR A 725 -15.53 -1.28 -35.86
N ASP A 726 -14.42 -0.96 -35.18
CA ASP A 726 -13.14 -1.68 -35.22
C ASP A 726 -12.41 -1.67 -36.57
N VAL A 727 -12.82 -0.82 -37.52
CA VAL A 727 -12.17 -0.72 -38.84
C VAL A 727 -11.12 0.39 -38.91
N THR A 728 -11.10 1.32 -37.96
CA THR A 728 -10.29 2.54 -38.06
C THR A 728 -8.80 2.27 -37.82
N ASN A 729 -7.96 2.65 -38.79
CA ASN A 729 -6.51 2.63 -38.69
C ASN A 729 -5.92 4.04 -38.93
N ILE A 730 -4.97 4.45 -38.08
CA ILE A 730 -4.26 5.73 -38.14
C ILE A 730 -2.75 5.46 -38.32
N HIS A 731 -2.09 6.21 -39.19
CA HIS A 731 -0.64 6.14 -39.39
C HIS A 731 -0.06 7.53 -39.71
N PRO A 732 1.23 7.80 -39.47
CA PRO A 732 1.88 9.04 -39.89
C PRO A 732 1.80 9.22 -41.40
N ARG A 733 1.39 10.41 -41.85
CA ARG A 733 1.19 10.72 -43.28
C ARG A 733 2.42 10.41 -44.14
N ASN A 734 3.59 10.82 -43.66
CA ASN A 734 4.82 10.82 -44.46
C ASN A 734 5.47 9.42 -44.55
N ASN A 735 4.97 8.44 -43.79
CA ASN A 735 5.52 7.09 -43.79
C ASN A 735 4.67 6.14 -44.65
N LEU A 736 5.08 6.01 -45.91
CA LEU A 736 4.43 5.13 -46.88
C LEU A 736 4.66 3.63 -46.61
N GLU A 737 5.66 3.27 -45.80
CA GLU A 737 5.87 1.88 -45.38
C GLU A 737 4.78 1.47 -44.38
N LEU A 738 4.47 2.34 -43.41
CA LEU A 738 3.42 2.11 -42.41
C LEU A 738 2.03 2.00 -43.03
N LYS A 739 1.77 2.73 -44.11
CA LYS A 739 0.53 2.59 -44.90
C LYS A 739 0.25 1.13 -45.30
N ALA A 740 1.27 0.39 -45.74
CA ALA A 740 1.11 -1.00 -46.16
C ALA A 740 0.70 -1.92 -45.00
N TYR A 741 1.10 -1.58 -43.77
CA TYR A 741 0.69 -2.31 -42.57
C TYR A 741 -0.70 -1.90 -42.09
N ALA A 742 -1.01 -0.60 -42.10
CA ALA A 742 -2.22 -0.05 -41.51
C ALA A 742 -3.48 -0.31 -42.35
N CYS A 743 -3.39 -0.14 -43.67
CA CYS A 743 -4.58 0.08 -44.49
C CYS A 743 -5.16 -1.19 -45.11
N HIS A 744 -4.61 -2.37 -44.86
CA HIS A 744 -5.16 -3.65 -45.32
C HIS A 744 -4.99 -4.69 -44.20
N PRO A 745 -6.07 -5.34 -43.70
CA PRO A 745 -7.47 -5.31 -44.16
C PRO A 745 -8.35 -4.18 -43.57
N GLY A 746 -7.81 -3.25 -42.79
CA GLY A 746 -8.58 -2.18 -42.15
C GLY A 746 -8.75 -0.92 -43.00
N HIS A 747 -9.52 0.07 -42.53
CA HIS A 747 -9.76 1.33 -43.22
C HIS A 747 -8.78 2.42 -42.74
N CYS A 748 -8.17 3.13 -43.69
CA CYS A 748 -7.31 4.28 -43.43
C CYS A 748 -7.87 5.56 -44.03
N ILE A 749 -7.43 6.70 -43.51
CA ILE A 749 -7.80 8.03 -44.03
C ILE A 749 -7.55 8.21 -45.53
N ILE A 750 -6.54 7.53 -46.09
CA ILE A 750 -6.21 7.60 -47.52
C ILE A 750 -7.32 7.06 -48.44
N GLU A 751 -8.19 6.21 -47.90
CA GLU A 751 -9.32 5.61 -48.60
C GLU A 751 -10.55 6.52 -48.57
N ALA A 752 -10.54 7.56 -47.73
CA ALA A 752 -11.59 8.56 -47.65
C ALA A 752 -11.66 9.40 -48.93
N PRO A 753 -12.85 9.59 -49.53
CA PRO A 753 -13.07 10.47 -50.67
C PRO A 753 -12.62 11.92 -50.42
N LEU A 754 -12.79 12.42 -49.19
CA LEU A 754 -12.34 13.77 -48.80
C LEU A 754 -10.81 13.88 -48.81
N PHE A 755 -10.09 12.85 -48.36
CA PHE A 755 -8.62 12.80 -48.46
C PHE A 755 -8.16 12.85 -49.91
N SER A 756 -8.74 12.00 -50.76
CA SER A 756 -8.42 11.95 -52.19
C SER A 756 -8.67 13.28 -52.92
N LEU A 757 -9.66 14.05 -52.46
CA LEU A 757 -9.95 15.38 -53.00
C LEU A 757 -8.90 16.42 -52.60
N LEU A 758 -8.44 16.39 -51.35
CA LEU A 758 -7.62 17.47 -50.78
C LEU A 758 -6.12 17.22 -50.85
N VAL A 759 -5.68 15.97 -50.86
CA VAL A 759 -4.25 15.63 -50.88
C VAL A 759 -3.52 16.20 -52.10
N GLN A 760 -4.20 16.27 -53.24
CA GLN A 760 -3.63 16.84 -54.48
C GLN A 760 -3.27 18.31 -54.29
N SER A 761 -4.16 19.10 -53.69
CA SER A 761 -3.89 20.51 -53.41
C SER A 761 -2.86 20.71 -52.31
N VAL A 762 -2.79 19.82 -51.31
CA VAL A 762 -1.78 19.91 -50.24
C VAL A 762 -0.36 19.67 -50.79
N ASP A 763 -0.21 18.72 -51.71
CA ASP A 763 1.09 18.36 -52.32
C ASP A 763 1.42 19.17 -53.59
N GLU A 764 0.62 20.20 -53.89
CA GLU A 764 0.79 21.00 -55.10
C GLU A 764 2.13 21.75 -55.10
N ARG A 765 2.78 21.74 -56.26
CA ARG A 765 4.08 22.38 -56.48
C ARG A 765 3.99 23.38 -57.61
N TYR A 766 4.76 24.45 -57.50
CA TYR A 766 4.85 25.47 -58.54
C TYR A 766 6.30 25.74 -58.91
N ARG A 767 6.50 26.33 -60.09
CA ARG A 767 7.82 26.82 -60.54
C ARG A 767 7.80 28.35 -60.53
N PRO A 768 8.57 29.01 -59.65
CA PRO A 768 8.65 30.47 -59.61
C PRO A 768 9.08 31.09 -60.95
N ASP A 769 10.01 30.44 -61.66
CA ASP A 769 10.35 30.70 -63.06
C ASP A 769 10.22 29.39 -63.87
N PRO A 770 9.27 29.29 -64.82
CA PRO A 770 9.08 28.12 -65.67
C PRO A 770 10.32 27.71 -66.49
N ALA A 771 11.25 28.63 -66.73
CA ALA A 771 12.42 28.41 -67.57
C ALA A 771 13.69 28.00 -66.79
N GLN A 772 13.80 28.29 -65.50
CA GLN A 772 15.07 28.18 -64.77
C GLN A 772 14.98 27.70 -63.31
N SER A 773 13.79 27.64 -62.69
CA SER A 773 13.67 27.32 -61.26
C SER A 773 13.30 25.86 -60.99
N ALA A 774 13.80 25.33 -59.87
CA ALA A 774 13.31 24.08 -59.29
C ALA A 774 11.86 24.23 -58.82
N GLU A 775 11.12 23.12 -58.81
CA GLU A 775 9.78 23.08 -58.22
C GLU A 775 9.85 23.34 -56.71
N GLN A 776 8.96 24.20 -56.24
CA GLN A 776 8.80 24.55 -54.84
C GLN A 776 7.38 24.21 -54.39
N GLU A 777 7.21 23.88 -53.11
CA GLU A 777 5.90 23.58 -52.54
C GLU A 777 5.03 24.83 -52.49
N LEU A 778 3.78 24.72 -52.92
CA LEU A 778 2.81 25.81 -52.84
C LEU A 778 2.46 26.14 -51.37
N TYR A 779 2.50 25.13 -50.50
CA TYR A 779 2.10 25.17 -49.10
C TYR A 779 3.19 24.66 -48.13
N SER A 780 4.41 25.21 -48.21
CA SER A 780 5.48 24.86 -47.28
C SER A 780 5.19 25.34 -45.84
N SER A 781 5.72 24.63 -44.85
CA SER A 781 5.55 24.97 -43.42
C SER A 781 6.07 26.36 -43.06
N GLU A 782 7.11 26.84 -43.75
CA GLU A 782 7.75 28.12 -43.47
C GLU A 782 7.05 29.31 -44.16
N GLN A 783 6.61 29.13 -45.41
CA GLN A 783 6.19 30.25 -46.25
C GLN A 783 4.66 30.38 -46.40
N ASN A 784 3.94 29.25 -46.34
CA ASN A 784 2.48 29.22 -46.46
C ASN A 784 1.88 27.91 -45.91
N PRO A 785 2.00 27.63 -44.60
CA PRO A 785 1.52 26.37 -44.02
C PRO A 785 0.02 26.18 -44.28
N LEU A 786 -0.44 24.93 -44.45
CA LEU A 786 -1.84 24.60 -44.73
C LEU A 786 -2.35 23.55 -43.72
N PRO A 787 -3.38 23.87 -42.90
CA PRO A 787 -3.79 23.01 -41.78
C PRO A 787 -4.67 21.81 -42.19
N ILE A 788 -4.98 21.65 -43.48
CA ILE A 788 -5.95 20.67 -43.97
C ILE A 788 -5.67 19.25 -43.45
N MET A 789 -4.40 18.81 -43.48
CA MET A 789 -4.09 17.43 -43.11
C MET A 789 -4.28 17.17 -41.62
N ASP A 790 -3.79 18.03 -40.74
CA ASP A 790 -4.01 17.90 -39.29
C ASP A 790 -5.50 17.89 -38.95
N LEU A 791 -6.26 18.83 -39.51
CA LEU A 791 -7.71 18.90 -39.31
C LEU A 791 -8.44 17.68 -39.87
N LEU A 792 -8.01 17.14 -41.01
CA LEU A 792 -8.61 15.95 -41.61
C LEU A 792 -8.36 14.70 -40.76
N TYR A 793 -7.16 14.55 -40.18
CA TYR A 793 -6.84 13.47 -39.25
C TYR A 793 -7.65 13.56 -37.95
N LYS A 794 -7.81 14.77 -37.39
CA LYS A 794 -8.72 15.02 -36.25
C LYS A 794 -10.16 14.65 -36.58
N LEU A 795 -10.65 15.07 -37.74
CA LEU A 795 -12.00 14.75 -38.20
C LEU A 795 -12.17 13.24 -38.41
N TYR A 796 -11.16 12.56 -38.98
CA TYR A 796 -11.13 11.11 -39.13
C TYR A 796 -11.20 10.39 -37.77
N ALA A 797 -10.42 10.85 -36.79
CA ALA A 797 -10.45 10.34 -35.43
C ALA A 797 -11.81 10.55 -34.74
N MET A 798 -12.49 11.67 -34.98
CA MET A 798 -13.82 11.97 -34.43
C MET A 798 -14.94 11.09 -35.01
N HIS A 799 -14.72 10.51 -36.19
CA HIS A 799 -15.66 9.59 -36.84
C HIS A 799 -15.39 8.11 -36.50
N ALA A 800 -14.28 7.81 -35.80
CA ALA A 800 -13.93 6.45 -35.42
C ALA A 800 -14.91 5.85 -34.40
N ARG A 801 -15.08 4.52 -34.42
CA ARG A 801 -15.91 3.78 -33.46
C ARG A 801 -15.25 2.45 -33.08
N GLY A 802 -15.42 2.03 -31.83
CA GLY A 802 -14.80 0.82 -31.30
C GLY A 802 -13.30 0.97 -31.10
N GLN A 803 -12.54 -0.09 -31.40
CA GLN A 803 -11.10 -0.13 -31.30
C GLN A 803 -10.42 0.62 -32.46
N VAL A 804 -9.50 1.53 -32.12
CA VAL A 804 -8.68 2.25 -33.11
C VAL A 804 -7.26 1.71 -33.11
N ASN A 805 -6.77 1.33 -34.28
CA ASN A 805 -5.41 0.81 -34.44
C ASN A 805 -4.48 1.91 -34.97
N VAL A 806 -3.38 2.17 -34.29
CA VAL A 806 -2.39 3.19 -34.65
C VAL A 806 -1.09 2.51 -35.01
N TRP A 807 -0.46 2.90 -36.11
CA TRP A 807 0.74 2.25 -36.63
C TRP A 807 1.90 3.23 -36.67
N VAL A 808 2.98 2.93 -35.96
CA VAL A 808 4.18 3.76 -35.87
C VAL A 808 5.46 2.93 -35.97
N ALA A 809 6.58 3.58 -36.26
CA ALA A 809 7.92 3.01 -36.32
C ALA A 809 8.92 3.76 -35.42
N THR A 810 8.62 5.00 -35.02
CA THR A 810 9.48 5.84 -34.18
C THR A 810 8.70 6.65 -33.15
N GLU A 811 9.41 7.22 -32.16
CA GLU A 811 8.86 8.16 -31.18
C GLU A 811 8.36 9.47 -31.85
N GLU A 812 9.10 10.00 -32.83
CA GLU A 812 8.70 11.21 -33.57
C GLU A 812 7.34 11.04 -34.27
N GLU A 813 7.08 9.83 -34.77
CA GLU A 813 5.84 9.49 -35.45
C GLU A 813 4.63 9.46 -34.52
N ILE A 814 4.77 8.91 -33.31
CA ILE A 814 3.67 8.94 -32.33
C ILE A 814 3.41 10.37 -31.84
N ASN A 815 4.47 11.17 -31.64
CA ASN A 815 4.37 12.61 -31.33
C ASN A 815 3.62 13.39 -32.43
N SER A 816 3.83 13.04 -33.71
CA SER A 816 3.09 13.67 -34.81
C SER A 816 1.58 13.38 -34.82
N LEU A 817 1.13 12.36 -34.09
CA LEU A 817 -0.26 11.90 -34.02
C LEU A 817 -0.99 12.33 -32.73
N GLU A 818 -0.30 12.98 -31.79
CA GLU A 818 -0.83 13.41 -30.49
C GLU A 818 -2.21 14.06 -30.62
N SER A 819 -2.34 15.05 -31.51
CA SER A 819 -3.57 15.82 -31.70
C SER A 819 -4.76 14.97 -32.17
N SER A 820 -4.51 13.92 -32.94
CA SER A 820 -5.52 13.02 -33.49
C SER A 820 -5.89 11.94 -32.48
N LEU A 821 -4.90 11.46 -31.71
CA LEU A 821 -5.09 10.56 -30.59
C LEU A 821 -5.90 11.22 -29.48
N GLN A 822 -5.63 12.49 -29.17
CA GLN A 822 -6.42 13.26 -28.22
C GLN A 822 -7.90 13.30 -28.64
N VAL A 823 -8.20 13.53 -29.92
CA VAL A 823 -9.57 13.46 -30.45
C VAL A 823 -10.19 12.08 -30.28
N ALA A 824 -9.47 11.02 -30.65
CA ALA A 824 -9.98 9.65 -30.52
C ALA A 824 -10.22 9.27 -29.05
N MET A 825 -9.26 9.54 -28.16
CA MET A 825 -9.22 8.99 -26.81
C MET A 825 -9.92 9.86 -25.76
N VAL A 826 -9.95 11.18 -25.94
CA VAL A 826 -10.44 12.14 -24.93
C VAL A 826 -11.79 12.73 -25.34
N TYR A 827 -12.06 12.93 -26.62
CA TYR A 827 -13.26 13.63 -27.08
C TYR A 827 -14.30 12.72 -27.75
N ASN A 828 -13.88 11.68 -28.47
CA ASN A 828 -14.81 10.83 -29.22
C ASN A 828 -15.37 9.67 -28.39
N LYS A 829 -16.55 9.83 -27.76
CA LYS A 829 -17.19 8.79 -26.91
C LYS A 829 -17.49 7.45 -27.60
N ASP A 830 -17.47 7.37 -28.93
CA ASP A 830 -17.69 6.10 -29.65
C ASP A 830 -16.44 5.18 -29.67
N VAL A 831 -15.26 5.68 -29.25
CA VAL A 831 -14.01 4.90 -29.19
C VAL A 831 -13.89 4.18 -27.86
N THR A 832 -13.79 2.85 -27.91
CA THR A 832 -13.69 1.96 -26.74
C THR A 832 -12.24 1.67 -26.33
N GLY A 833 -11.27 1.91 -27.22
CA GLY A 833 -9.86 1.71 -26.93
C GLY A 833 -8.94 2.00 -28.11
N VAL A 834 -7.65 2.12 -27.82
CA VAL A 834 -6.59 2.36 -28.82
C VAL A 834 -5.48 1.34 -28.66
N THR A 835 -5.04 0.75 -29.78
CA THR A 835 -3.85 -0.11 -29.83
C THR A 835 -2.81 0.51 -30.76
N ILE A 836 -1.63 0.80 -30.23
CA ILE A 836 -0.47 1.28 -30.97
C ILE A 836 0.41 0.07 -31.33
N TYR A 837 0.50 -0.23 -32.62
CA TYR A 837 1.43 -1.21 -33.15
C TYR A 837 2.74 -0.54 -33.58
N VAL A 838 3.83 -0.97 -32.95
CA VAL A 838 5.18 -0.48 -33.23
C VAL A 838 5.90 -1.47 -34.15
N THR A 839 6.20 -1.03 -35.37
CA THR A 839 6.84 -1.87 -36.39
C THR A 839 8.34 -2.07 -36.17
N ASN A 840 8.98 -1.17 -35.43
CA ASN A 840 10.34 -1.33 -34.96
C ASN A 840 10.34 -1.80 -33.49
N PRO A 841 10.67 -3.09 -33.21
CA PRO A 841 10.60 -3.62 -31.86
C PRO A 841 11.56 -2.94 -30.87
N ASP A 842 12.64 -2.32 -31.37
CA ASP A 842 13.66 -1.69 -30.53
C ASP A 842 13.19 -0.39 -29.84
N VAL A 843 12.08 0.20 -30.30
CA VAL A 843 11.57 1.50 -29.80
C VAL A 843 10.16 1.39 -29.19
N VAL A 844 9.69 0.17 -28.90
CA VAL A 844 8.37 -0.06 -28.28
C VAL A 844 8.26 0.71 -26.96
N ALA A 845 9.29 0.62 -26.11
CA ALA A 845 9.32 1.29 -24.81
C ALA A 845 9.34 2.82 -24.92
N ASP A 846 10.03 3.37 -25.93
CA ASP A 846 10.08 4.82 -26.18
C ASP A 846 8.71 5.33 -26.61
N VAL A 847 8.03 4.60 -27.51
CA VAL A 847 6.66 4.92 -27.95
C VAL A 847 5.67 4.80 -26.79
N GLU A 848 5.79 3.77 -25.97
CA GLU A 848 4.94 3.60 -24.78
C GLU A 848 5.12 4.76 -23.79
N THR A 849 6.36 5.18 -23.56
CA THR A 849 6.68 6.34 -22.71
C THR A 849 6.07 7.63 -23.24
N ALA A 850 6.21 7.89 -24.55
CA ALA A 850 5.62 9.07 -25.20
C ALA A 850 4.09 9.06 -25.11
N ALA A 851 3.45 7.91 -25.35
CA ALA A 851 2.00 7.80 -25.32
C ALA A 851 1.43 7.91 -23.89
N ARG A 852 2.14 7.37 -22.89
CA ARG A 852 1.80 7.54 -21.46
C ARG A 852 1.86 9.01 -21.04
N LYS A 853 2.87 9.73 -21.50
CA LYS A 853 2.98 11.18 -21.26
C LYS A 853 1.77 11.94 -21.82
N PHE A 854 1.27 11.55 -22.99
CA PHE A 854 0.04 12.16 -23.51
C PHE A 854 -1.16 11.94 -22.59
N VAL A 855 -1.32 10.72 -22.06
CA VAL A 855 -2.39 10.39 -21.12
C VAL A 855 -2.30 11.27 -19.86
N GLU A 856 -1.12 11.39 -19.27
CA GLU A 856 -0.86 12.25 -18.10
C GLU A 856 -1.15 13.73 -18.39
N ASP A 857 -0.66 14.24 -19.52
CA ASP A 857 -0.86 15.63 -19.95
C ASP A 857 -2.35 15.91 -20.20
N TRP A 858 -3.08 14.99 -20.84
CA TRP A 858 -4.51 15.16 -21.11
C TRP A 858 -5.37 15.00 -19.87
N ALA A 859 -5.01 14.09 -18.96
CA ALA A 859 -5.71 13.91 -17.69
C ALA A 859 -5.76 15.20 -16.89
N THR A 860 -4.69 16.00 -16.91
CA THR A 860 -4.55 17.24 -16.11
C THR A 860 -4.90 18.54 -16.86
N SER A 861 -5.19 18.48 -18.15
CA SER A 861 -5.44 19.68 -18.97
C SER A 861 -6.72 19.67 -19.81
N ALA A 862 -7.41 18.54 -19.94
CA ALA A 862 -8.58 18.45 -20.80
C ALA A 862 -9.84 19.13 -20.21
N CYS A 863 -10.67 19.70 -21.09
CA CYS A 863 -11.89 20.40 -20.70
C CYS A 863 -13.03 19.44 -20.34
N THR A 864 -13.40 19.38 -19.06
CA THR A 864 -14.41 18.46 -18.52
C THR A 864 -15.83 18.65 -19.08
N GLU A 865 -16.15 19.80 -19.67
CA GLU A 865 -17.49 20.04 -20.26
C GLU A 865 -17.70 19.29 -21.59
N HIS A 866 -16.63 18.92 -22.28
CA HIS A 866 -16.67 18.36 -23.63
C HIS A 866 -15.95 17.02 -23.78
N THR A 867 -15.34 16.52 -22.70
CA THR A 867 -14.66 15.23 -22.68
C THR A 867 -15.55 14.13 -22.13
N ARG A 868 -15.04 12.90 -22.20
CA ARG A 868 -15.43 11.81 -21.31
C ARG A 868 -14.84 12.03 -19.90
N ASP A 869 -15.22 11.18 -18.96
CA ASP A 869 -14.69 11.22 -17.58
C ASP A 869 -13.34 10.48 -17.46
N THR A 870 -13.12 9.48 -18.31
CA THR A 870 -11.98 8.56 -18.32
C THR A 870 -11.38 8.53 -19.73
N ILE A 871 -10.07 8.71 -19.90
CA ILE A 871 -9.41 8.61 -21.22
C ILE A 871 -9.58 7.17 -21.74
N ALA A 872 -9.81 6.97 -23.05
CA ALA A 872 -9.89 5.62 -23.63
C ALA A 872 -8.65 4.77 -23.28
N PRO A 873 -8.81 3.47 -22.98
CA PRO A 873 -7.68 2.60 -22.68
C PRO A 873 -6.72 2.53 -23.87
N LEU A 874 -5.43 2.43 -23.55
CA LEU A 874 -4.34 2.44 -24.51
C LEU A 874 -3.44 1.22 -24.32
N THR A 875 -3.11 0.56 -25.41
CA THR A 875 -2.16 -0.56 -25.44
C THR A 875 -1.05 -0.26 -26.44
N VAL A 876 0.19 -0.59 -26.10
CA VAL A 876 1.35 -0.45 -27.00
C VAL A 876 2.01 -1.81 -27.17
N GLU A 877 2.07 -2.29 -28.40
CA GLU A 877 2.54 -3.64 -28.71
C GLU A 877 3.44 -3.66 -29.95
N ALA A 878 4.32 -4.66 -30.03
CA ALA A 878 5.08 -4.91 -31.24
C ALA A 878 4.14 -5.36 -32.38
N ALA A 879 4.38 -4.85 -33.59
CA ALA A 879 3.55 -5.18 -34.74
C ALA A 879 3.54 -6.71 -35.04
N PRO A 880 2.38 -7.33 -35.35
CA PRO A 880 2.28 -8.77 -35.59
C PRO A 880 3.18 -9.26 -36.75
N ALA A 881 3.99 -10.28 -36.50
CA ALA A 881 4.93 -10.86 -37.49
C ALA A 881 4.27 -11.41 -38.78
N ALA A 882 2.95 -11.67 -38.75
CA ALA A 882 2.19 -12.23 -39.86
C ALA A 882 1.84 -11.23 -40.98
N LYS A 883 1.97 -9.90 -40.74
CA LYS A 883 1.78 -8.88 -41.79
C LYS A 883 3.03 -8.81 -42.68
N ARG A 884 3.13 -9.72 -43.65
CA ARG A 884 4.19 -9.72 -44.68
C ARG A 884 4.20 -8.40 -45.47
N ARG A 885 5.39 -7.79 -45.61
CA ARG A 885 5.70 -6.74 -46.60
C ARG A 885 5.18 -7.13 -47.99
N ARG A 886 4.06 -6.56 -48.45
CA ARG A 886 3.81 -6.42 -49.89
C ARG A 886 4.67 -5.27 -50.39
N SER A 887 5.31 -5.42 -51.55
CA SER A 887 6.14 -4.34 -52.09
C SER A 887 5.24 -3.13 -52.39
N PRO A 888 5.64 -1.89 -52.02
CA PRO A 888 4.86 -0.67 -52.25
C PRO A 888 4.37 -0.50 -53.70
N GLU A 889 5.16 -1.00 -54.66
CA GLU A 889 4.87 -0.96 -56.11
C GLU A 889 3.69 -1.85 -56.53
N TYR A 890 3.42 -2.94 -55.79
CA TYR A 890 2.34 -3.88 -56.08
C TYR A 890 1.00 -3.35 -55.55
N ASP A 891 1.00 -2.76 -54.35
CA ASP A 891 -0.18 -2.13 -53.76
C ASP A 891 -0.59 -0.85 -54.52
N LEU A 892 0.38 -0.06 -55.00
CA LEU A 892 0.09 1.11 -55.87
C LEU A 892 -0.60 0.69 -57.17
N ARG A 893 -0.21 -0.46 -57.74
CA ARG A 893 -0.79 -1.01 -58.97
C ARG A 893 -2.22 -1.52 -58.76
N ASP A 894 -2.47 -2.26 -57.68
CA ASP A 894 -3.83 -2.73 -57.34
C ASP A 894 -4.75 -1.55 -56.97
N GLN A 895 -4.24 -0.52 -56.30
CA GLN A 895 -4.99 0.71 -56.00
C GLN A 895 -5.38 1.49 -57.25
N LEU A 896 -4.47 1.65 -58.22
CA LEU A 896 -4.81 2.28 -59.50
C LEU A 896 -5.89 1.50 -60.25
N LEU A 897 -5.83 0.16 -60.22
CA LEU A 897 -6.82 -0.72 -60.83
C LEU A 897 -8.18 -0.66 -60.11
N GLU A 898 -8.22 -0.67 -58.77
CA GLU A 898 -9.47 -0.56 -58.02
C GLU A 898 -10.11 0.83 -58.08
N ARG A 899 -9.29 1.90 -58.07
CA ARG A 899 -9.74 3.30 -58.17
C ARG A 899 -10.39 3.58 -59.52
N GLU A 900 -9.94 2.91 -60.58
CA GLU A 900 -10.53 2.98 -61.91
C GLU A 900 -11.79 2.12 -62.04
N GLN A 901 -11.87 0.98 -61.34
CA GLN A 901 -12.94 -0.01 -61.52
C GLN A 901 -14.16 0.11 -60.57
N LYS A 902 -14.02 0.63 -59.34
CA LYS A 902 -15.09 0.54 -58.31
C LYS A 902 -15.66 1.89 -57.85
N TRP A 903 -15.28 3.00 -58.48
CA TRP A 903 -15.66 4.34 -57.99
C TRP A 903 -17.15 4.68 -58.18
N GLU A 904 -17.81 4.18 -59.24
CA GLU A 904 -19.26 4.37 -59.47
C GLU A 904 -20.10 3.53 -58.48
N GLU A 905 -19.66 2.33 -58.11
CA GLU A 905 -20.30 1.47 -57.11
C GLU A 905 -20.23 2.07 -55.69
N ARG A 906 -19.07 2.61 -55.30
CA ARG A 906 -18.89 3.27 -53.98
C ARG A 906 -19.76 4.53 -53.85
N TRP A 907 -19.99 5.26 -54.95
CA TRP A 907 -20.88 6.42 -55.00
C TRP A 907 -22.37 6.04 -54.95
N MET A 908 -22.76 4.92 -55.56
CA MET A 908 -24.13 4.40 -55.50
C MET A 908 -24.49 3.86 -54.10
N GLN A 909 -23.55 3.23 -53.40
CA GLN A 909 -23.78 2.74 -52.02
C GLN A 909 -23.93 3.87 -51.00
N SER A 910 -23.25 5.01 -51.17
CA SER A 910 -23.44 6.17 -50.29
C SER A 910 -24.82 6.82 -50.46
N LYS A 911 -25.48 6.67 -51.63
CA LYS A 911 -26.86 7.13 -51.86
C LYS A 911 -27.95 6.20 -51.33
N LEU A 912 -27.66 4.90 -51.18
CA LEU A 912 -28.68 3.91 -50.80
C LEU A 912 -28.91 3.79 -49.29
N ARG A 913 -27.96 4.23 -48.43
CA ARG A 913 -28.13 4.23 -46.96
C ARG A 913 -28.63 5.56 -46.39
N SER A 914 -28.51 6.68 -47.11
CA SER A 914 -29.11 7.97 -46.74
C SER A 914 -30.64 8.06 -47.02
N GLY A 915 -31.24 7.00 -47.58
CA GLY A 915 -32.69 6.90 -47.78
C GLY A 915 -33.44 6.11 -46.69
N GLY A 916 -32.75 5.64 -45.64
CA GLY A 916 -33.33 4.90 -44.52
C GLY A 916 -33.52 5.79 -43.29
N GLY A 917 -34.36 6.81 -43.41
CA GLY A 917 -34.67 7.76 -42.34
C GLY A 917 -36.00 8.45 -42.61
N MET A 918 -37.08 7.68 -42.45
CA MET A 918 -38.38 8.18 -42.00
C MET A 918 -38.69 7.52 -40.67
#